data_AF-A0A1F8NSI6-F1
#
_entry.id   AF-A0A1F8NSI6-F1
#
_cell.length_a   1.000
_cell.length_b   1.000
_cell.length_c   1.000
_cell.angle_alpha   90.00
_cell.angle_beta   90.00
_cell.angle_gamma   90.00
#
_symmetry.space_group_name_H-M   'P 1'
#
loop_
_entity.id
_entity.type
_entity.pdbx_description
1 polymer ?
#
loop_
_entity_poly.entity_id
_entity_poly.type
_entity_poly.pdbx_seq_one_letter_code
_entity_poly.pdbx_strand_id
1 'polypeptide(L)'
;MWPAEGSVAPLIISMVANAGIEWMASDEEVLARSLPTLDEFTRDSDDTVLQADALYRPYTVSGARGRVAMVFRDHLISDKVGFEYSGMSGEAAAADFIQRMNDIQAELEAEGASGPHLVTVLLDGENAWEYYENDGKDFLHALYQGLSDAENLRTVTPSEYLAATEPPQPLESLWAGSWINHDFGTWIGEDEENQAWAYLGETRAALERALRSGNLSADTEAEALEAMYIAEGSDWFWWYGADQNSGGDDAFDQQFRSYLERVYALIGEEPPDFVHVPIVAQAAQAPAREPLDLLSVVIDGAAREGEWEPAGFHSLPGGDPAGFYFGFDPTTLFLRIDAPEGLSPETTLGFYFDLQAGGPANAYSRYGQGATLIGFGADRLLEVTFHGEDPAAVPYAADGRGGWDLLGVPAGSDIEAAAGPDGVVEIAAPLVALSPVLGSGDRFNARLVVSEDDEDVSSIPVEGPALLVAPDLPVPNVVLDVADPENDDHGPGTYTYPSDGVFAPGVFDLTQLIVGSDDEDVIFRITIDGPINNHWGSPNGLSAQTLDLYIDVDGPSNGERLLLPGRNAALTPEFAWDYVAWVEGWTPGIYRAGAEGPVEVDAELGVTTQPGQRRVTVTIPRSLLPGDPESWSVAVVMLGQEGYPAAGVWRVRDVNPIAEQWRFGGGTLDVNHTRIIDFLWPADMPGNQEAFLGSYATSQEDIDSLGPDDFPQLPMIPLGSGG
;
A
#
# COMPACT_ATOMS: atom_id res chain seq x y z
N MET A 1 34.07 -0.36 9.51
CA MET A 1 33.17 -1.40 8.96
C MET A 1 31.93 -0.73 8.43
N TRP A 2 31.33 -1.28 7.39
CA TRP A 2 29.97 -0.94 6.99
C TRP A 2 29.03 -1.92 7.70
N PRO A 3 28.19 -1.47 8.65
CA PRO A 3 27.01 -2.24 9.04
C PRO A 3 26.11 -2.41 7.82
N ALA A 4 25.45 -3.56 7.67
CA ALA A 4 24.47 -3.73 6.60
C ALA A 4 23.48 -2.56 6.62
N GLU A 5 23.25 -1.95 5.46
CA GLU A 5 22.32 -0.82 5.31
C GLU A 5 22.65 0.41 6.15
N GLY A 6 23.92 0.57 6.56
CA GLY A 6 24.31 1.63 7.48
C GLY A 6 23.57 1.57 8.83
N SER A 7 22.95 0.42 9.16
CA SER A 7 22.08 0.24 10.31
C SER A 7 22.85 0.22 11.62
N VAL A 8 22.51 1.15 12.51
CA VAL A 8 23.19 1.36 13.78
C VAL A 8 22.21 1.55 14.93
N ALA A 9 22.66 1.19 16.13
CA ALA A 9 21.94 1.41 17.38
C ALA A 9 22.94 1.38 18.56
N PRO A 10 22.60 1.93 19.74
CA PRO A 10 23.50 1.88 20.90
C PRO A 10 23.96 0.45 21.28
N LEU A 11 23.13 -0.56 21.05
CA LEU A 11 23.41 -1.95 21.41
C LEU A 11 24.55 -2.58 20.57
N ILE A 12 24.61 -2.31 19.27
CA ILE A 12 25.59 -2.93 18.37
C ILE A 12 27.03 -2.45 18.65
N ILE A 13 27.19 -1.25 19.22
CA ILE A 13 28.51 -0.67 19.55
C ILE A 13 29.36 -1.59 20.42
N SER A 14 28.73 -2.21 21.44
CA SER A 14 29.47 -3.11 22.33
C SER A 14 29.87 -4.40 21.63
N MET A 15 29.04 -4.89 20.69
CA MET A 15 29.33 -6.11 19.93
C MET A 15 30.52 -5.87 19.00
N VAL A 16 30.50 -4.76 18.24
CA VAL A 16 31.55 -4.34 17.32
C VAL A 16 32.88 -4.11 18.04
N ALA A 17 32.86 -3.37 19.16
CA ALA A 17 34.07 -3.11 19.94
C ALA A 17 34.69 -4.40 20.52
N ASN A 18 33.86 -5.35 21.00
CA ASN A 18 34.35 -6.63 21.51
C ASN A 18 34.96 -7.52 20.41
N ALA A 19 34.53 -7.35 19.16
CA ALA A 19 35.12 -8.02 18.00
C ALA A 19 36.48 -7.41 17.58
N GLY A 20 36.92 -6.31 18.22
CA GLY A 20 38.17 -5.63 17.90
C GLY A 20 38.07 -4.69 16.71
N ILE A 21 36.86 -4.31 16.29
CA ILE A 21 36.62 -3.35 15.22
C ILE A 21 36.67 -1.94 15.82
N GLU A 22 37.46 -1.06 15.19
CA GLU A 22 37.77 0.27 15.74
C GLU A 22 36.88 1.39 15.19
N TRP A 23 36.26 1.18 14.02
CA TRP A 23 35.39 2.17 13.39
C TRP A 23 34.20 1.53 12.64
N MET A 24 33.10 2.26 12.54
CA MET A 24 31.92 1.93 11.74
C MET A 24 31.37 3.16 11.00
N ALA A 25 30.42 2.97 10.09
CA ALA A 25 29.83 4.04 9.30
C ALA A 25 28.30 3.97 9.30
N SER A 26 27.66 5.11 9.06
CA SER A 26 26.20 5.27 8.89
C SER A 26 25.91 6.54 8.07
N ASP A 27 24.68 7.02 8.06
CA ASP A 27 24.20 8.12 7.23
C ASP A 27 24.13 9.48 7.96
N GLU A 28 24.18 10.58 7.21
CA GLU A 28 24.06 11.93 7.78
C GLU A 28 22.76 12.15 8.55
N GLU A 29 21.64 11.56 8.13
CA GLU A 29 20.38 11.72 8.84
C GLU A 29 20.37 11.00 10.21
N VAL A 30 21.09 9.89 10.32
CA VAL A 30 21.34 9.24 11.62
C VAL A 30 22.20 10.12 12.50
N LEU A 31 23.19 10.82 11.94
CA LEU A 31 23.99 11.79 12.70
C LEU A 31 23.15 12.98 13.15
N ALA A 32 22.33 13.56 12.27
CA ALA A 32 21.49 14.70 12.59
C ALA A 32 20.65 14.41 13.84
N ARG A 33 19.89 13.30 13.83
CA ARG A 33 19.08 12.85 14.98
C ARG A 33 19.88 12.43 16.22
N SER A 34 21.18 12.16 16.05
CA SER A 34 22.08 11.86 17.17
C SER A 34 22.62 13.13 17.85
N LEU A 35 22.57 14.27 17.17
CA LEU A 35 23.03 15.56 17.68
C LEU A 35 21.88 16.27 18.42
N PRO A 36 22.14 16.91 19.58
CA PRO A 36 21.07 17.43 20.45
C PRO A 36 20.32 18.66 19.92
N THR A 37 20.83 19.32 18.87
CA THR A 37 20.33 20.60 18.38
C THR A 37 20.21 20.65 16.86
N LEU A 38 20.21 19.49 16.19
CA LEU A 38 20.12 19.39 14.74
C LEU A 38 19.00 18.42 14.40
N ASP A 39 18.02 18.88 13.63
CA ASP A 39 16.94 18.02 13.15
C ASP A 39 17.32 17.36 11.81
N GLU A 40 17.97 18.11 10.92
CA GLU A 40 18.47 17.68 9.61
C GLU A 40 19.71 18.51 9.20
N PHE A 41 20.49 18.02 8.24
CA PHE A 41 21.56 18.81 7.61
C PHE A 41 20.98 19.65 6.46
N THR A 42 21.10 20.97 6.55
CA THR A 42 20.59 21.87 5.50
C THR A 42 21.64 22.16 4.43
N ARG A 43 21.17 22.40 3.20
CA ARG A 43 22.01 22.69 2.04
C ARG A 43 21.62 24.04 1.40
N ASP A 44 22.57 24.70 0.75
CA ASP A 44 22.31 25.92 -0.02
C ASP A 44 21.80 25.65 -1.44
N SER A 45 21.70 26.70 -2.28
CA SER A 45 21.23 26.57 -3.66
C SER A 45 22.17 25.81 -4.61
N ASP A 46 23.41 25.55 -4.19
CA ASP A 46 24.40 24.75 -4.91
C ASP A 46 24.52 23.33 -4.29
N ASP A 47 23.58 22.97 -3.41
CA ASP A 47 23.51 21.75 -2.60
C ASP A 47 24.68 21.54 -1.61
N THR A 48 25.37 22.61 -1.19
CA THR A 48 26.46 22.54 -0.22
C THR A 48 25.92 22.53 1.20
N VAL A 49 26.38 21.58 2.03
CA VAL A 49 25.97 21.44 3.45
C VAL A 49 26.40 22.66 4.27
N LEU A 50 25.44 23.28 4.97
CA LEU A 50 25.63 24.49 5.79
C LEU A 50 26.05 24.22 7.26
N GLN A 51 26.15 22.94 7.65
CA GLN A 51 26.73 22.49 8.92
C GLN A 51 27.91 21.54 8.65
N ALA A 52 28.80 21.98 7.76
CA ALA A 52 29.91 21.20 7.23
C ALA A 52 30.87 20.70 8.34
N ASP A 53 31.19 21.52 9.35
CA ASP A 53 32.09 21.09 10.44
C ASP A 53 31.49 19.93 11.24
N ALA A 54 30.16 19.88 11.38
CA ALA A 54 29.48 18.82 12.10
C ALA A 54 29.42 17.53 11.27
N LEU A 55 29.10 17.60 9.97
CA LEU A 55 28.99 16.41 9.13
C LEU A 55 30.35 15.75 8.87
N TYR A 56 31.35 16.53 8.45
CA TYR A 56 32.62 16.01 7.93
C TYR A 56 33.66 15.71 9.02
N ARG A 57 33.20 15.31 10.21
CA ARG A 57 34.04 14.85 11.32
C ARG A 57 33.63 13.44 11.76
N PRO A 58 34.59 12.61 12.18
CA PRO A 58 34.24 11.41 12.90
C PRO A 58 33.77 11.74 14.32
N TYR A 59 33.04 10.80 14.92
CA TYR A 59 32.56 10.85 16.29
C TYR A 59 32.95 9.59 17.06
N THR A 60 33.24 9.70 18.36
CA THR A 60 33.44 8.54 19.23
C THR A 60 32.11 8.15 19.86
N VAL A 61 31.63 6.95 19.58
CA VAL A 61 30.41 6.40 20.21
C VAL A 61 30.79 5.33 21.22
N SER A 62 30.25 5.45 22.44
CA SER A 62 30.52 4.53 23.53
C SER A 62 29.34 3.58 23.76
N GLY A 63 29.62 2.29 23.76
CA GLY A 63 28.65 1.28 24.18
C GLY A 63 28.77 1.01 25.68
N ALA A 64 27.94 0.09 26.19
CA ALA A 64 28.09 -0.44 27.54
C ALA A 64 29.48 -1.06 27.80
N ARG A 65 30.11 -1.61 26.76
CA ARG A 65 31.48 -2.14 26.78
C ARG A 65 32.24 -1.73 25.53
N GLY A 66 33.24 -0.88 25.69
CA GLY A 66 34.07 -0.41 24.57
C GLY A 66 33.50 0.81 23.85
N ARG A 67 34.24 1.27 22.84
CA ARG A 67 33.90 2.44 22.03
C ARG A 67 34.42 2.22 20.61
N VAL A 68 33.80 2.89 19.65
CA VAL A 68 34.19 2.89 18.24
C VAL A 68 34.18 4.31 17.70
N ALA A 69 34.98 4.58 16.67
CA ALA A 69 34.79 5.77 15.86
C ALA A 69 33.64 5.54 14.87
N MET A 70 32.84 6.56 14.62
CA MET A 70 31.79 6.58 13.62
C MET A 70 32.08 7.67 12.60
N VAL A 71 31.90 7.35 11.33
CA VAL A 71 31.93 8.29 10.21
C VAL A 71 30.57 8.27 9.54
N PHE A 72 30.15 9.40 8.97
CA PHE A 72 28.83 9.54 8.39
C PHE A 72 28.95 9.93 6.92
N ARG A 73 28.12 9.29 6.10
CA ARG A 73 28.01 9.47 4.65
C ARG A 73 27.48 10.87 4.34
N ASP A 74 28.05 11.56 3.34
CA ASP A 74 27.31 12.64 2.67
C ASP A 74 26.32 11.99 1.69
N HIS A 75 25.03 12.09 2.01
CA HIS A 75 23.96 11.40 1.30
C HIS A 75 23.90 11.87 -0.16
N LEU A 76 23.80 13.18 -0.37
CA LEU A 76 23.64 13.78 -1.69
C LEU A 76 24.77 13.42 -2.65
N ILE A 77 26.03 13.58 -2.25
CA ILE A 77 27.19 13.30 -3.11
C ILE A 77 27.25 11.81 -3.44
N SER A 78 26.94 10.96 -2.47
CA SER A 78 26.93 9.52 -2.70
C SER A 78 25.81 9.09 -3.64
N ASP A 79 24.62 9.70 -3.53
CA ASP A 79 23.49 9.47 -4.43
C ASP A 79 23.73 10.01 -5.83
N LYS A 80 24.47 11.11 -5.94
CA LYS A 80 24.93 11.59 -7.25
C LYS A 80 25.81 10.56 -7.94
N VAL A 81 26.74 9.94 -7.21
CA VAL A 81 27.55 8.83 -7.76
C VAL A 81 26.67 7.60 -8.04
N GLY A 82 25.73 7.27 -7.16
CA GLY A 82 24.87 6.10 -7.28
C GLY A 82 23.89 6.16 -8.45
N PHE A 83 23.26 7.32 -8.67
CA PHE A 83 22.02 7.41 -9.44
C PHE A 83 22.00 8.54 -10.47
N GLU A 84 22.61 9.70 -10.20
CA GLU A 84 22.46 10.88 -11.08
C GLU A 84 23.55 11.01 -12.15
N TYR A 85 24.81 10.83 -11.78
CA TYR A 85 25.96 11.07 -12.65
C TYR A 85 26.03 10.12 -13.86
N SER A 86 25.30 9.01 -13.83
CA SER A 86 25.11 8.11 -14.96
C SER A 86 24.49 8.83 -16.18
N GLY A 87 23.72 9.90 -15.95
CA GLY A 87 23.14 10.75 -17.00
C GLY A 87 24.10 11.77 -17.62
N MET A 88 25.36 11.85 -17.16
CA MET A 88 26.38 12.80 -17.60
C MET A 88 27.56 12.10 -18.27
N SER A 89 28.43 12.85 -18.97
CA SER A 89 29.73 12.30 -19.38
C SER A 89 30.62 12.11 -18.15
N GLY A 90 31.46 11.06 -18.17
CA GLY A 90 32.31 10.73 -17.03
C GLY A 90 33.21 11.89 -16.57
N GLU A 91 33.76 12.68 -17.50
CA GLU A 91 34.56 13.86 -17.16
C GLU A 91 33.74 14.99 -16.55
N ALA A 92 32.49 15.19 -16.98
CA ALA A 92 31.61 16.22 -16.45
C ALA A 92 31.15 15.87 -15.03
N ALA A 93 30.76 14.61 -14.80
CA ALA A 93 30.42 14.10 -13.48
C ALA A 93 31.61 14.18 -12.51
N ALA A 94 32.81 13.78 -12.96
CA ALA A 94 34.02 13.90 -12.14
C ALA A 94 34.37 15.36 -11.82
N ALA A 95 34.19 16.29 -12.77
CA ALA A 95 34.41 17.70 -12.53
C ALA A 95 33.41 18.28 -11.51
N ASP A 96 32.14 17.90 -11.59
CA ASP A 96 31.11 18.28 -10.61
C ASP A 96 31.46 17.76 -9.21
N PHE A 97 31.85 16.49 -9.09
CA PHE A 97 32.28 15.91 -7.81
C PHE A 97 33.44 16.72 -7.18
N ILE A 98 34.48 17.03 -7.97
CA ILE A 98 35.63 17.80 -7.48
C ILE A 98 35.21 19.23 -7.10
N GLN A 99 34.30 19.84 -7.85
CA GLN A 99 33.76 21.16 -7.51
C GLN A 99 33.06 21.13 -6.15
N ARG A 100 32.21 20.14 -5.89
CA ARG A 100 31.52 19.96 -4.60
C ARG A 100 32.49 19.80 -3.43
N MET A 101 33.61 19.09 -3.63
CA MET A 101 34.66 19.02 -2.59
C MET A 101 35.27 20.40 -2.28
N ASN A 102 35.42 21.26 -3.28
CA ASN A 102 35.92 22.62 -3.09
C ASN A 102 34.88 23.51 -2.40
N ASP A 103 33.60 23.34 -2.71
CA ASP A 103 32.50 24.09 -2.09
C ASP A 103 32.37 23.74 -0.61
N ILE A 104 32.48 22.45 -0.26
CA ILE A 104 32.58 21.97 1.13
C ILE A 104 33.77 22.63 1.84
N GLN A 105 34.95 22.68 1.19
CA GLN A 105 36.11 23.34 1.80
C GLN A 105 35.84 24.83 2.05
N ALA A 106 35.20 25.53 1.10
CA ALA A 106 34.87 26.93 1.25
C ALA A 106 33.90 27.17 2.43
N GLU A 107 32.91 26.29 2.61
CA GLU A 107 31.98 26.37 3.75
C GLU A 107 32.67 26.07 5.07
N LEU A 108 33.55 25.07 5.14
CA LEU A 108 34.38 24.80 6.32
C LEU A 108 35.24 26.02 6.70
N GLU A 109 35.78 26.73 5.71
CA GLU A 109 36.52 27.98 5.94
C GLU A 109 35.59 29.12 6.43
N ALA A 110 34.35 29.19 5.92
CA ALA A 110 33.34 30.17 6.34
C ALA A 110 32.85 29.95 7.78
N GLU A 111 32.68 28.69 8.19
CA GLU A 111 32.37 28.29 9.58
C GLU A 111 33.55 28.54 10.54
N GLY A 112 34.75 28.77 10.02
CA GLY A 112 35.97 28.88 10.82
C GLY A 112 36.41 27.55 11.43
N ALA A 113 36.06 26.44 10.76
CA ALA A 113 36.39 25.09 11.16
C ALA A 113 37.92 24.86 11.18
N SER A 114 38.38 23.94 12.03
CA SER A 114 39.82 23.68 12.19
C SER A 114 40.20 22.21 12.05
N GLY A 115 41.38 21.96 11.47
CA GLY A 115 41.89 20.62 11.21
C GLY A 115 41.43 20.06 9.87
N PRO A 116 41.89 18.87 9.49
CA PRO A 116 41.42 18.20 8.29
C PRO A 116 40.03 17.59 8.54
N HIS A 117 39.14 17.68 7.56
CA HIS A 117 37.81 17.06 7.57
C HIS A 117 37.82 15.78 6.73
N LEU A 118 36.84 14.90 6.97
CA LEU A 118 36.67 13.65 6.26
C LEU A 118 35.31 13.68 5.54
N VAL A 119 35.34 13.86 4.23
CA VAL A 119 34.16 13.65 3.37
C VAL A 119 34.03 12.17 3.10
N THR A 120 32.92 11.58 3.52
CA THR A 120 32.68 10.13 3.40
C THR A 120 31.63 9.89 2.32
N VAL A 121 32.02 9.22 1.24
CA VAL A 121 31.13 8.84 0.14
C VAL A 121 30.97 7.32 0.19
N LEU A 122 29.75 6.85 0.48
CA LEU A 122 29.43 5.43 0.68
C LEU A 122 28.24 5.09 -0.18
N LEU A 123 28.33 4.05 -0.99
CA LEU A 123 27.26 3.60 -1.86
C LEU A 123 27.45 2.11 -2.14
N ASP A 124 26.39 1.48 -2.63
CA ASP A 124 26.46 0.10 -3.08
C ASP A 124 27.41 -0.07 -4.26
N GLY A 125 28.08 -1.22 -4.28
CA GLY A 125 29.17 -1.49 -5.20
C GLY A 125 28.71 -1.94 -6.58
N GLU A 126 27.45 -2.30 -6.73
CA GLU A 126 26.88 -2.95 -7.91
C GLU A 126 25.91 -2.05 -8.67
N ASN A 127 25.13 -1.21 -7.97
CA ASN A 127 23.98 -0.51 -8.55
C ASN A 127 24.35 0.56 -9.58
N ALA A 128 25.45 1.29 -9.38
CA ALA A 128 25.72 2.47 -10.20
C ALA A 128 26.21 2.14 -11.63
N TRP A 129 27.13 1.17 -11.75
CA TRP A 129 28.09 1.17 -12.87
C TRP A 129 27.49 0.79 -14.22
N GLU A 130 26.44 -0.06 -14.25
CA GLU A 130 25.81 -0.48 -15.50
C GLU A 130 25.07 0.63 -16.23
N TYR A 131 24.74 1.72 -15.53
CA TYR A 131 24.05 2.87 -16.09
C TYR A 131 25.01 3.93 -16.67
N TYR A 132 26.28 3.92 -16.27
CA TYR A 132 27.28 4.85 -16.80
C TYR A 132 27.81 4.40 -18.16
N GLU A 133 28.20 5.37 -18.99
CA GLU A 133 28.96 5.08 -20.20
C GLU A 133 30.23 4.26 -19.88
N ASN A 134 30.47 3.21 -20.65
CA ASN A 134 31.62 2.31 -20.53
C ASN A 134 31.75 1.62 -19.15
N ASP A 135 30.64 1.32 -18.49
CA ASP A 135 30.56 0.72 -17.14
C ASP A 135 31.26 1.59 -16.08
N GLY A 136 31.10 2.92 -16.17
CA GLY A 136 31.67 3.88 -15.22
C GLY A 136 33.17 4.11 -15.35
N LYS A 137 33.88 3.44 -16.27
CA LYS A 137 35.34 3.55 -16.41
C LYS A 137 35.82 4.96 -16.68
N ASP A 138 35.11 5.71 -17.52
CA ASP A 138 35.50 7.07 -17.88
C ASP A 138 35.33 8.03 -16.69
N PHE A 139 34.21 7.91 -15.97
CA PHE A 139 33.99 8.63 -14.72
C PHE A 139 35.04 8.30 -13.67
N LEU A 140 35.27 7.01 -13.36
CA LEU A 140 36.22 6.58 -12.34
C LEU A 140 37.64 7.04 -12.67
N HIS A 141 38.09 6.92 -13.92
CA HIS A 141 39.42 7.43 -14.31
C HIS A 141 39.52 8.94 -14.16
N ALA A 142 38.52 9.70 -14.61
CA ALA A 142 38.51 11.14 -14.49
C ALA A 142 38.47 11.59 -13.02
N LEU A 143 37.64 10.95 -12.20
CA LEU A 143 37.51 11.21 -10.77
C LEU A 143 38.82 10.94 -10.03
N TYR A 144 39.41 9.74 -10.20
CA TYR A 144 40.67 9.41 -9.53
C TYR A 144 41.84 10.29 -9.99
N GLN A 145 41.85 10.71 -11.26
CA GLN A 145 42.83 11.68 -11.75
C GLN A 145 42.62 13.04 -11.09
N GLY A 146 41.39 13.55 -11.06
CA GLY A 146 41.04 14.82 -10.41
C GLY A 146 41.39 14.84 -8.93
N LEU A 147 41.07 13.77 -8.20
CA LEU A 147 41.44 13.60 -6.78
C LEU A 147 42.97 13.52 -6.56
N SER A 148 43.71 12.96 -7.52
CA SER A 148 45.17 12.87 -7.44
C SER A 148 45.88 14.18 -7.75
N ASP A 149 45.28 15.01 -8.61
CA ASP A 149 45.83 16.30 -9.04
C ASP A 149 45.47 17.45 -8.09
N ALA A 150 44.42 17.31 -7.28
CA ALA A 150 43.98 18.31 -6.32
C ALA A 150 44.98 18.49 -5.16
N GLU A 151 45.47 19.71 -4.95
CA GLU A 151 46.44 20.02 -3.88
C GLU A 151 45.79 20.11 -2.48
N ASN A 152 44.48 20.39 -2.45
CA ASN A 152 43.66 20.58 -1.25
C ASN A 152 42.92 19.31 -0.80
N LEU A 153 42.91 18.26 -1.63
CA LEU A 153 42.23 17.00 -1.34
C LEU A 153 43.23 15.87 -1.12
N ARG A 154 42.87 14.89 -0.29
CA ARG A 154 43.69 13.70 -0.07
C ARG A 154 42.80 12.49 0.16
N THR A 155 42.93 11.49 -0.70
CA THR A 155 42.28 10.20 -0.52
C THR A 155 42.97 9.41 0.59
N VAL A 156 42.19 8.92 1.55
CA VAL A 156 42.65 8.18 2.72
C VAL A 156 41.64 7.10 3.08
N THR A 157 42.09 6.03 3.72
CA THR A 157 41.18 5.11 4.41
C THR A 157 40.71 5.72 5.74
N PRO A 158 39.54 5.34 6.28
CA PRO A 158 39.10 5.79 7.60
C PRO A 158 40.13 5.53 8.70
N SER A 159 40.81 4.37 8.67
CA SER A 159 41.87 4.02 9.62
C SER A 159 43.09 4.94 9.52
N GLU A 160 43.50 5.35 8.31
CA GLU A 160 44.60 6.31 8.13
C GLU A 160 44.22 7.69 8.63
N TYR A 161 43.00 8.15 8.37
CA TYR A 161 42.49 9.42 8.89
C TYR A 161 42.48 9.44 10.42
N LEU A 162 41.88 8.42 11.04
CA LEU A 162 41.77 8.29 12.51
C LEU A 162 43.14 8.16 13.20
N ALA A 163 44.14 7.57 12.55
CA ALA A 163 45.49 7.46 13.08
C ALA A 163 46.30 8.77 12.97
N ALA A 164 45.94 9.64 12.01
CA ALA A 164 46.66 10.88 11.70
C ALA A 164 46.07 12.14 12.36
N THR A 165 44.90 12.03 12.97
CA THR A 165 44.14 13.15 13.55
C THR A 165 43.97 13.03 15.06
N GLU A 166 43.47 14.09 15.69
CA GLU A 166 43.10 14.02 17.11
C GLU A 166 41.91 13.06 17.31
N PRO A 167 41.80 12.42 18.49
CA PRO A 167 40.68 11.52 18.77
C PRO A 167 39.32 12.18 18.50
N PRO A 168 38.37 11.48 17.84
CA PRO A 168 37.05 12.02 17.53
C PRO A 168 36.30 12.49 18.77
N GLN A 169 35.51 13.55 18.63
CA GLN A 169 34.69 14.07 19.73
C GLN A 169 33.63 13.05 20.15
N PRO A 170 33.25 12.98 21.45
CA PRO A 170 32.23 12.04 21.89
C PRO A 170 30.85 12.43 21.36
N LEU A 171 30.09 11.44 20.90
CA LEU A 171 28.66 11.57 20.61
C LEU A 171 27.88 11.02 21.81
N GLU A 172 27.02 11.85 22.40
CA GLU A 172 26.35 11.53 23.67
C GLU A 172 25.27 10.44 23.51
N SER A 173 24.53 10.50 22.40
CA SER A 173 23.48 9.56 22.05
C SER A 173 23.63 9.15 20.60
N LEU A 174 23.42 7.88 20.31
CA LEU A 174 23.35 7.38 18.94
C LEU A 174 21.90 7.05 18.62
N TRP A 175 21.35 7.69 17.60
CA TRP A 175 20.05 7.37 17.03
C TRP A 175 20.06 5.95 16.46
N ALA A 176 18.95 5.24 16.62
CA ALA A 176 18.78 3.90 16.07
C ALA A 176 18.09 4.02 14.71
N GLY A 177 18.80 3.70 13.64
CA GLY A 177 18.30 3.82 12.28
C GLY A 177 19.30 3.32 11.25
N SER A 178 18.87 3.35 9.99
CA SER A 178 19.64 2.95 8.82
C SER A 178 19.97 4.14 7.93
N TRP A 179 20.66 3.89 6.82
CA TRP A 179 20.85 4.90 5.79
C TRP A 179 19.61 5.21 4.94
N ILE A 180 18.53 4.45 5.12
CA ILE A 180 17.24 4.65 4.46
C ILE A 180 16.27 5.20 5.51
N ASN A 181 15.67 6.35 5.21
CA ASN A 181 14.68 7.03 6.07
C ASN A 181 15.12 7.19 7.54
N HIS A 182 16.43 7.10 7.84
CA HIS A 182 17.01 7.16 9.19
C HIS A 182 16.31 6.29 10.24
N ASP A 183 15.66 5.20 9.83
CA ASP A 183 14.94 4.27 10.69
C ASP A 183 15.12 2.83 10.21
N PHE A 184 14.27 1.90 10.67
CA PHE A 184 14.28 0.49 10.26
C PHE A 184 13.00 0.09 9.51
N GLY A 185 12.21 1.06 9.04
CA GLY A 185 10.87 0.83 8.48
C GLY A 185 10.87 -0.10 7.26
N THR A 186 11.97 -0.14 6.51
CA THR A 186 12.18 -1.01 5.34
C THR A 186 12.43 -2.49 5.67
N TRP A 187 12.61 -2.85 6.95
CA TRP A 187 12.77 -4.25 7.34
C TRP A 187 11.87 -4.65 8.51
N ILE A 188 11.12 -3.70 9.09
CA ILE A 188 10.33 -3.86 10.31
C ILE A 188 9.16 -2.87 10.30
N GLY A 189 7.95 -3.41 10.28
CA GLY A 189 6.73 -2.64 10.52
C GLY A 189 5.51 -3.30 9.89
N GLU A 190 5.69 -3.87 8.70
CA GLU A 190 4.63 -4.52 7.94
C GLU A 190 4.34 -5.94 8.43
N ASP A 191 3.16 -6.44 8.09
CA ASP A 191 2.67 -7.74 8.57
C ASP A 191 3.61 -8.89 8.15
N GLU A 192 4.04 -8.87 6.89
CA GLU A 192 4.95 -9.88 6.34
C GLU A 192 6.33 -9.85 7.03
N GLU A 193 6.93 -8.66 7.18
CA GLU A 193 8.22 -8.47 7.84
C GLU A 193 8.18 -8.93 9.30
N ASN A 194 7.15 -8.51 10.05
CA ASN A 194 6.96 -8.88 11.45
C ASN A 194 6.77 -10.39 11.60
N GLN A 195 6.05 -11.01 10.67
CA GLN A 195 5.85 -12.45 10.65
C GLN A 195 7.15 -13.21 10.36
N ALA A 196 7.96 -12.72 9.42
CA ALA A 196 9.29 -13.25 9.13
C ALA A 196 10.22 -13.15 10.36
N TRP A 197 10.20 -12.02 11.09
CA TRP A 197 10.98 -11.83 12.31
C TRP A 197 10.54 -12.79 13.43
N ALA A 198 9.24 -13.05 13.56
CA ALA A 198 8.72 -14.03 14.50
C ALA A 198 9.23 -15.44 14.17
N TYR A 199 9.18 -15.84 12.89
CA TYR A 199 9.67 -17.15 12.45
C TYR A 199 11.17 -17.32 12.67
N LEU A 200 11.95 -16.29 12.35
CA LEU A 200 13.40 -16.25 12.58
C LEU A 200 13.72 -16.36 14.08
N GLY A 201 13.01 -15.60 14.91
CA GLY A 201 13.20 -15.57 16.36
C GLY A 201 12.92 -16.90 17.04
N GLU A 202 11.83 -17.57 16.67
CA GLU A 202 11.50 -18.91 17.18
C GLU A 202 12.55 -19.95 16.77
N THR A 203 12.96 -19.93 15.51
CA THR A 203 13.99 -20.83 14.96
C THR A 203 15.34 -20.61 15.64
N ARG A 204 15.76 -19.35 15.82
CA ARG A 204 16.99 -18.99 16.53
C ARG A 204 16.95 -19.48 17.99
N ALA A 205 15.81 -19.33 18.66
CA ALA A 205 15.65 -19.81 20.03
C ALA A 205 15.72 -21.35 20.11
N ALA A 206 15.21 -22.08 19.12
CA ALA A 206 15.35 -23.54 19.02
C ALA A 206 16.81 -23.95 18.85
N LEU A 207 17.53 -23.32 17.91
CA LEU A 207 18.95 -23.55 17.70
C LEU A 207 19.76 -23.27 18.97
N GLU A 208 19.52 -22.16 19.67
CA GLU A 208 20.21 -21.85 20.92
C GLU A 208 19.99 -22.91 22.01
N ARG A 209 18.78 -23.46 22.13
CA ARG A 209 18.50 -24.56 23.07
C ARG A 209 19.29 -25.81 22.70
N ALA A 210 19.34 -26.15 21.41
CA ALA A 210 20.09 -27.30 20.92
C ALA A 210 21.60 -27.15 21.15
N LEU A 211 22.17 -25.98 20.85
CA LEU A 211 23.59 -25.67 21.10
C LEU A 211 23.94 -25.79 22.59
N ARG A 212 23.11 -25.23 23.48
CA ARG A 212 23.33 -25.32 24.94
C ARG A 212 23.22 -26.75 25.48
N SER A 213 22.49 -27.64 24.80
CA SER A 213 22.38 -29.04 25.20
C SER A 213 23.71 -29.81 25.03
N GLY A 214 24.57 -29.37 24.12
CA GLY A 214 25.84 -30.02 23.80
C GLY A 214 25.71 -31.38 23.12
N ASN A 215 24.54 -31.70 22.57
CA ASN A 215 24.25 -32.99 21.93
C ASN A 215 24.56 -33.02 20.43
N LEU A 216 24.81 -31.87 19.81
CA LEU A 216 25.17 -31.77 18.39
C LEU A 216 26.65 -32.09 18.18
N SER A 217 26.96 -32.68 17.03
CA SER A 217 28.36 -32.79 16.59
C SER A 217 28.89 -31.42 16.18
N ALA A 218 30.21 -31.20 16.23
CA ALA A 218 30.81 -29.93 15.83
C ALA A 218 30.50 -29.56 14.36
N ASP A 219 30.43 -30.56 13.47
CA ASP A 219 30.08 -30.35 12.06
C ASP A 219 28.61 -29.94 11.92
N THR A 220 27.70 -30.59 12.65
CA THR A 220 26.26 -30.25 12.68
C THR A 220 26.02 -28.86 13.27
N GLU A 221 26.74 -28.49 14.33
CA GLU A 221 26.68 -27.16 14.93
C GLU A 221 27.11 -26.08 13.92
N ALA A 222 28.20 -26.32 13.19
CA ALA A 222 28.67 -25.40 12.15
C ALA A 222 27.65 -25.25 11.00
N GLU A 223 27.10 -26.36 10.50
CA GLU A 223 26.07 -26.34 9.44
C GLU A 223 24.79 -25.63 9.90
N ALA A 224 24.37 -25.84 11.16
CA ALA A 224 23.16 -25.22 11.69
C ALA A 224 23.34 -23.72 11.91
N LEU A 225 24.52 -23.29 12.37
CA LEU A 225 24.88 -21.87 12.46
C LEU A 225 24.97 -21.22 11.08
N GLU A 226 25.53 -21.90 10.08
CA GLU A 226 25.58 -21.40 8.70
C GLU A 226 24.18 -21.19 8.12
N ALA A 227 23.29 -22.18 8.24
CA ALA A 227 21.90 -22.05 7.80
C ALA A 227 21.18 -20.90 8.52
N MET A 228 21.42 -20.74 9.83
CA MET A 228 20.87 -19.63 10.62
C MET A 228 21.40 -18.28 10.15
N TYR A 229 22.71 -18.14 9.89
CA TYR A 229 23.30 -16.89 9.42
C TYR A 229 22.82 -16.51 8.02
N ILE A 230 22.53 -17.49 7.15
CA ILE A 230 21.89 -17.22 5.86
C ILE A 230 20.46 -16.68 6.09
N ALA A 231 19.68 -17.30 6.98
CA ALA A 231 18.33 -16.83 7.31
C ALA A 231 18.31 -15.44 8.01
N GLU A 232 19.42 -15.04 8.66
CA GLU A 232 19.59 -13.71 9.27
C GLU A 232 19.98 -12.61 8.28
N GLY A 233 20.06 -12.91 6.97
CA GLY A 233 20.32 -11.91 5.93
C GLY A 233 19.19 -10.87 5.82
N SER A 234 19.54 -9.58 5.75
CA SER A 234 18.56 -8.50 5.64
C SER A 234 17.81 -8.50 4.31
N ASP A 235 18.37 -9.09 3.26
CA ASP A 235 17.74 -9.21 1.94
C ASP A 235 16.38 -9.91 1.99
N TRP A 236 16.18 -10.89 2.89
CA TRP A 236 14.86 -11.53 3.01
C TRP A 236 13.79 -10.53 3.42
N PHE A 237 14.14 -9.67 4.40
CA PHE A 237 13.25 -8.67 4.97
C PHE A 237 13.03 -7.49 4.05
N TRP A 238 14.03 -7.16 3.22
CA TRP A 238 13.92 -6.13 2.19
C TRP A 238 12.81 -6.43 1.18
N TRP A 239 12.52 -7.71 0.90
CA TRP A 239 11.50 -8.08 -0.11
C TRP A 239 10.11 -8.35 0.49
N TYR A 240 9.97 -8.38 1.81
CA TYR A 240 8.68 -8.56 2.45
C TYR A 240 7.99 -7.21 2.63
N GLY A 241 6.66 -7.19 2.50
CA GLY A 241 5.88 -5.95 2.60
C GLY A 241 5.50 -5.38 1.23
N ALA A 242 4.85 -4.22 1.27
CA ALA A 242 4.28 -3.55 0.10
C ALA A 242 5.21 -2.50 -0.50
N ASP A 243 6.29 -2.12 0.20
CA ASP A 243 7.21 -1.07 -0.20
C ASP A 243 8.24 -1.51 -1.25
N GLN A 244 8.59 -2.80 -1.29
CA GLN A 244 9.51 -3.39 -2.28
C GLN A 244 8.86 -4.54 -3.07
N ASN A 245 9.48 -4.90 -4.20
CA ASN A 245 9.05 -6.04 -5.02
C ASN A 245 10.26 -6.62 -5.76
N SER A 246 10.56 -7.90 -5.52
CA SER A 246 11.66 -8.61 -6.18
C SER A 246 11.32 -9.11 -7.58
N GLY A 247 10.03 -9.07 -7.96
CA GLY A 247 9.46 -9.72 -9.14
C GLY A 247 9.17 -11.21 -8.95
N GLY A 248 9.39 -11.75 -7.75
CA GLY A 248 9.20 -13.16 -7.40
C GLY A 248 9.29 -13.40 -5.89
N ASP A 249 8.54 -12.62 -5.10
CA ASP A 249 8.62 -12.60 -3.64
C ASP A 249 8.25 -13.96 -3.02
N ASP A 250 7.38 -14.72 -3.68
CA ASP A 250 7.03 -16.11 -3.33
C ASP A 250 8.24 -17.05 -3.33
N ALA A 251 9.16 -16.87 -4.29
CA ALA A 251 10.38 -17.66 -4.39
C ALA A 251 11.41 -17.25 -3.33
N PHE A 252 11.51 -15.96 -2.97
CA PHE A 252 12.34 -15.50 -1.86
C PHE A 252 11.82 -16.01 -0.53
N ASP A 253 10.51 -15.95 -0.31
CA ASP A 253 9.84 -16.47 0.88
C ASP A 253 10.08 -17.98 1.06
N GLN A 254 9.90 -18.76 -0.01
CA GLN A 254 10.16 -20.20 0.04
C GLN A 254 11.62 -20.50 0.40
N GLN A 255 12.58 -19.75 -0.16
CA GLN A 255 14.00 -19.93 0.13
C GLN A 255 14.31 -19.60 1.59
N PHE A 256 13.84 -18.46 2.10
CA PHE A 256 13.98 -18.07 3.51
C PHE A 256 13.48 -19.17 4.45
N ARG A 257 12.23 -19.63 4.24
CA ARG A 257 11.62 -20.69 5.07
C ARG A 257 12.34 -22.03 4.95
N SER A 258 12.90 -22.36 3.78
CA SER A 258 13.70 -23.58 3.61
C SER A 258 14.96 -23.59 4.48
N TYR A 259 15.56 -22.42 4.75
CA TYR A 259 16.69 -22.33 5.69
C TYR A 259 16.23 -22.52 7.14
N LEU A 260 15.04 -22.03 7.51
CA LEU A 260 14.47 -22.31 8.83
C LEU A 260 14.19 -23.80 9.02
N GLU A 261 13.58 -24.45 8.02
CA GLU A 261 13.36 -25.90 8.00
C GLU A 261 14.67 -26.67 8.13
N ARG A 262 15.71 -26.23 7.40
CA ARG A 262 17.06 -26.81 7.45
C ARG A 262 17.65 -26.74 8.86
N VAL A 263 17.45 -25.65 9.60
CA VAL A 263 17.90 -25.52 11.00
C VAL A 263 17.23 -26.59 11.88
N TYR A 264 15.90 -26.74 11.81
CA TYR A 264 15.17 -27.76 12.58
C TYR A 264 15.65 -29.19 12.25
N ALA A 265 15.79 -29.50 10.96
CA ALA A 265 16.29 -30.79 10.51
C ALA A 265 17.71 -31.10 11.04
N LEU A 266 18.59 -30.09 11.09
CA LEU A 266 19.95 -30.24 11.60
C LEU A 266 20.02 -30.45 13.11
N ILE A 267 19.15 -29.79 13.88
CA ILE A 267 19.08 -29.99 15.34
C ILE A 267 18.30 -31.25 15.75
N GLY A 268 17.68 -31.95 14.78
CA GLY A 268 16.94 -33.18 14.99
C GLY A 268 15.54 -32.98 15.57
N GLU A 269 14.93 -31.82 15.31
CA GLU A 269 13.55 -31.49 15.69
C GLU A 269 12.68 -31.45 14.42
N GLU A 270 11.40 -31.82 14.54
CA GLU A 270 10.44 -31.64 13.44
C GLU A 270 10.16 -30.15 13.26
N PRO A 271 10.22 -29.60 12.04
CA PRO A 271 9.84 -28.22 11.78
C PRO A 271 8.40 -27.96 12.25
N PRO A 272 8.15 -26.89 13.03
CA PRO A 272 6.78 -26.48 13.36
C PRO A 272 6.00 -26.06 12.12
N ASP A 273 4.68 -26.26 12.11
CA ASP A 273 3.80 -25.96 10.96
C ASP A 273 3.97 -24.54 10.41
N PHE A 274 4.24 -23.56 11.28
CA PHE A 274 4.44 -22.16 10.86
C PHE A 274 5.56 -22.02 9.82
N VAL A 275 6.63 -22.83 9.87
CA VAL A 275 7.75 -22.78 8.92
C VAL A 275 7.29 -23.07 7.49
N HIS A 276 6.21 -23.84 7.34
CA HIS A 276 5.68 -24.23 6.05
C HIS A 276 4.62 -23.26 5.50
N VAL A 277 4.10 -22.36 6.34
CA VAL A 277 3.15 -21.31 5.94
C VAL A 277 3.91 -20.21 5.19
N PRO A 278 3.53 -19.89 3.93
CA PRO A 278 4.10 -18.76 3.21
C PRO A 278 3.92 -17.45 3.97
N ILE A 279 4.97 -16.64 4.04
CA ILE A 279 4.89 -15.29 4.61
C ILE A 279 4.31 -14.34 3.57
N VAL A 280 4.75 -14.44 2.30
CA VAL A 280 4.11 -13.76 1.17
C VAL A 280 2.80 -14.47 0.85
N ALA A 281 1.69 -13.76 1.04
CA ALA A 281 0.38 -14.30 0.70
C ALA A 281 0.25 -14.51 -0.82
N GLN A 282 -0.47 -15.54 -1.23
CA GLN A 282 -0.79 -15.68 -2.65
C GLN A 282 -1.72 -14.53 -3.07
N ALA A 283 -1.39 -13.87 -4.18
CA ALA A 283 -2.21 -12.79 -4.70
C ALA A 283 -3.65 -13.28 -4.96
N ALA A 284 -4.61 -12.60 -4.36
CA ALA A 284 -6.02 -12.87 -4.58
C ALA A 284 -6.35 -12.63 -6.05
N GLN A 285 -7.02 -13.59 -6.67
CA GLN A 285 -7.45 -13.55 -8.05
C GLN A 285 -8.72 -12.73 -8.11
N ALA A 286 -8.75 -11.68 -8.94
CA ALA A 286 -9.98 -10.95 -9.24
C ALA A 286 -10.92 -11.87 -10.06
N PRO A 287 -12.25 -11.75 -9.88
CA PRO A 287 -13.17 -12.56 -10.68
C PRO A 287 -13.09 -12.18 -12.16
N ALA A 288 -13.21 -13.18 -13.03
CA ALA A 288 -13.31 -12.98 -14.47
C ALA A 288 -14.56 -12.15 -14.84
N ARG A 289 -15.56 -12.13 -13.95
CA ARG A 289 -16.65 -11.16 -13.97
C ARG A 289 -17.02 -10.77 -12.54
N GLU A 290 -17.02 -9.48 -12.27
CA GLU A 290 -17.46 -8.91 -11.00
C GLU A 290 -18.98 -9.09 -10.78
N PRO A 291 -19.46 -9.17 -9.53
CA PRO A 291 -20.88 -9.16 -9.25
C PRO A 291 -21.51 -7.84 -9.71
N LEU A 292 -22.60 -7.93 -10.47
CA LEU A 292 -23.26 -6.79 -11.09
C LEU A 292 -24.40 -6.23 -10.22
N ASP A 293 -25.02 -7.07 -9.39
CA ASP A 293 -26.11 -6.68 -8.48
C ASP A 293 -26.29 -7.74 -7.38
N LEU A 294 -27.22 -7.49 -6.47
CA LEU A 294 -27.73 -8.51 -5.56
C LEU A 294 -28.38 -9.66 -6.34
N LEU A 295 -28.15 -10.87 -5.86
CA LEU A 295 -28.60 -12.11 -6.46
C LEU A 295 -29.91 -12.58 -5.82
N SER A 296 -30.80 -13.13 -6.65
CA SER A 296 -32.05 -13.76 -6.20
C SER A 296 -32.25 -15.06 -6.98
N VAL A 297 -31.65 -16.14 -6.47
CA VAL A 297 -31.67 -17.48 -7.07
C VAL A 297 -32.55 -18.45 -6.27
N VAL A 298 -33.02 -19.50 -6.93
CA VAL A 298 -33.69 -20.64 -6.29
C VAL A 298 -32.72 -21.82 -6.25
N ILE A 299 -32.44 -22.35 -5.07
CA ILE A 299 -31.52 -23.49 -4.91
C ILE A 299 -32.23 -24.79 -5.31
N ASP A 300 -32.07 -25.20 -6.57
CA ASP A 300 -32.67 -26.42 -7.10
C ASP A 300 -31.74 -27.26 -7.99
N GLY A 301 -30.46 -26.88 -8.06
CA GLY A 301 -29.43 -27.57 -8.82
C GLY A 301 -29.55 -27.34 -10.32
N ALA A 302 -30.30 -26.32 -10.77
CA ALA A 302 -30.48 -26.02 -12.19
C ALA A 302 -30.18 -24.54 -12.50
N ALA A 303 -29.09 -24.32 -13.21
CA ALA A 303 -28.66 -23.02 -13.68
C ALA A 303 -29.53 -22.47 -14.83
N ARG A 304 -30.64 -21.80 -14.52
CA ARG A 304 -31.52 -21.23 -15.55
C ARG A 304 -30.90 -19.98 -16.19
N GLU A 305 -31.28 -19.73 -17.43
CA GLU A 305 -30.84 -18.53 -18.17
C GLU A 305 -31.24 -17.26 -17.41
N GLY A 306 -30.26 -16.39 -17.14
CA GLY A 306 -30.44 -15.12 -16.43
C GLY A 306 -30.38 -15.21 -14.91
N GLU A 307 -30.51 -16.39 -14.31
CA GLU A 307 -30.62 -16.54 -12.84
C GLU A 307 -29.34 -16.15 -12.10
N TRP A 308 -28.20 -16.60 -12.64
CA TRP A 308 -26.85 -16.29 -12.14
C TRP A 308 -26.15 -15.17 -12.93
N GLU A 309 -26.91 -14.41 -13.72
CA GLU A 309 -26.35 -13.31 -14.52
C GLU A 309 -25.77 -12.18 -13.65
N PRO A 310 -26.37 -11.80 -12.49
CA PRO A 310 -25.75 -10.80 -11.61
C PRO A 310 -24.52 -11.29 -10.82
N ALA A 311 -24.25 -12.60 -10.82
CA ALA A 311 -23.24 -13.21 -9.95
C ALA A 311 -21.80 -12.89 -10.40
N GLY A 312 -20.90 -12.80 -9.43
CA GLY A 312 -19.47 -12.88 -9.67
C GLY A 312 -19.06 -14.26 -10.19
N PHE A 313 -17.98 -14.33 -10.95
CA PHE A 313 -17.54 -15.55 -11.62
C PHE A 313 -16.01 -15.69 -11.67
N HIS A 314 -15.53 -16.84 -11.23
CA HIS A 314 -14.15 -17.30 -11.36
C HIS A 314 -14.09 -18.49 -12.33
N SER A 315 -13.15 -18.43 -13.27
CA SER A 315 -12.95 -19.50 -14.27
C SER A 315 -12.22 -20.69 -13.64
N LEU A 316 -12.65 -21.92 -13.97
CA LEU A 316 -11.91 -23.13 -13.62
C LEU A 316 -10.96 -23.54 -14.77
N PRO A 317 -9.78 -24.15 -14.48
CA PRO A 317 -8.91 -24.70 -15.51
C PRO A 317 -9.64 -25.81 -16.30
N GLY A 318 -9.94 -25.58 -17.59
CA GLY A 318 -10.55 -26.59 -18.47
C GLY A 318 -11.53 -26.07 -19.54
N GLY A 319 -12.36 -25.06 -19.24
CA GLY A 319 -13.42 -24.45 -20.11
C GLY A 319 -14.53 -25.43 -20.60
N ASP A 320 -15.83 -25.12 -20.79
CA ASP A 320 -16.70 -23.93 -20.63
C ASP A 320 -18.22 -24.38 -20.65
N PRO A 321 -19.10 -23.97 -19.70
CA PRO A 321 -18.75 -23.54 -18.37
C PRO A 321 -18.41 -24.76 -17.49
N ALA A 322 -17.23 -24.68 -16.90
CA ALA A 322 -16.89 -25.26 -15.60
C ALA A 322 -16.41 -24.04 -14.79
N GLY A 323 -17.15 -23.67 -13.75
CA GLY A 323 -17.13 -22.30 -13.21
C GLY A 323 -17.46 -22.24 -11.73
N PHE A 324 -16.82 -21.33 -11.00
CA PHE A 324 -17.18 -20.97 -9.62
C PHE A 324 -17.91 -19.63 -9.63
N TYR A 325 -19.21 -19.66 -9.33
CA TYR A 325 -20.05 -18.48 -9.23
C TYR A 325 -20.29 -18.13 -7.76
N PHE A 326 -20.37 -16.85 -7.47
CA PHE A 326 -20.74 -16.34 -6.16
C PHE A 326 -21.63 -15.11 -6.28
N GLY A 327 -22.51 -14.90 -5.32
CA GLY A 327 -23.32 -13.69 -5.25
C GLY A 327 -24.03 -13.59 -3.92
N PHE A 328 -24.75 -12.50 -3.71
CA PHE A 328 -25.31 -12.18 -2.39
C PHE A 328 -26.70 -11.61 -2.52
N ASP A 329 -27.58 -11.97 -1.60
CA ASP A 329 -28.66 -11.07 -1.16
C ASP A 329 -28.22 -10.39 0.16
N PRO A 330 -29.00 -9.46 0.75
CA PRO A 330 -28.61 -8.77 1.98
C PRO A 330 -28.32 -9.67 3.20
N THR A 331 -28.64 -10.97 3.15
CA THR A 331 -28.55 -11.91 4.26
C THR A 331 -27.92 -13.26 3.92
N THR A 332 -27.66 -13.53 2.64
CA THR A 332 -27.29 -14.86 2.14
C THR A 332 -26.13 -14.77 1.16
N LEU A 333 -25.11 -15.60 1.37
CA LEU A 333 -24.08 -15.90 0.38
C LEU A 333 -24.57 -17.07 -0.48
N PHE A 334 -24.61 -16.86 -1.79
CA PHE A 334 -24.91 -17.87 -2.78
C PHE A 334 -23.62 -18.32 -3.48
N LEU A 335 -23.45 -19.63 -3.60
CA LEU A 335 -22.32 -20.23 -4.30
C LEU A 335 -22.84 -21.22 -5.33
N ARG A 336 -22.18 -21.30 -6.49
CA ARG A 336 -22.44 -22.35 -7.46
C ARG A 336 -21.17 -22.87 -8.09
N ILE A 337 -21.12 -24.18 -8.30
CA ILE A 337 -20.07 -24.85 -9.06
C ILE A 337 -20.71 -25.60 -10.22
N ASP A 338 -20.11 -25.45 -11.40
CA ASP A 338 -20.39 -26.30 -12.56
C ASP A 338 -19.34 -27.42 -12.65
N ALA A 339 -19.72 -28.65 -12.31
CA ALA A 339 -18.89 -29.86 -12.31
C ALA A 339 -19.41 -30.92 -13.31
N PRO A 340 -19.32 -30.67 -14.63
CA PRO A 340 -19.97 -31.50 -15.66
C PRO A 340 -19.38 -32.93 -15.80
N GLU A 341 -18.17 -33.20 -15.28
CA GLU A 341 -17.59 -34.55 -15.27
C GLU A 341 -18.14 -35.44 -14.12
N GLY A 342 -19.04 -34.90 -13.29
CA GLY A 342 -19.81 -35.62 -12.28
C GLY A 342 -19.10 -35.72 -10.93
N LEU A 343 -19.80 -35.35 -9.86
CA LEU A 343 -19.34 -35.52 -8.48
C LEU A 343 -19.62 -36.97 -8.05
N SER A 344 -18.62 -37.62 -7.44
CA SER A 344 -18.77 -38.95 -6.87
C SER A 344 -19.44 -38.84 -5.48
N PRO A 345 -20.05 -39.93 -4.97
CA PRO A 345 -20.47 -39.99 -3.57
C PRO A 345 -19.31 -39.80 -2.57
N GLU A 346 -18.07 -40.00 -3.01
CA GLU A 346 -16.84 -39.85 -2.24
C GLU A 346 -16.25 -38.42 -2.35
N THR A 347 -16.79 -37.58 -3.23
CA THR A 347 -16.35 -36.18 -3.40
C THR A 347 -16.73 -35.34 -2.18
N THR A 348 -15.81 -34.49 -1.75
CA THR A 348 -16.07 -33.40 -0.80
C THR A 348 -15.62 -32.08 -1.41
N LEU A 349 -16.46 -31.06 -1.30
CA LEU A 349 -16.15 -29.69 -1.69
C LEU A 349 -15.94 -28.85 -0.43
N GLY A 350 -14.70 -28.43 -0.17
CA GLY A 350 -14.37 -27.55 0.93
C GLY A 350 -14.21 -26.11 0.44
N PHE A 351 -15.14 -25.23 0.80
CA PHE A 351 -15.00 -23.80 0.60
C PHE A 351 -14.42 -23.15 1.84
N TYR A 352 -13.17 -22.70 1.75
CA TYR A 352 -12.46 -22.02 2.83
C TYR A 352 -12.60 -20.51 2.66
N PHE A 353 -12.78 -19.78 3.76
CA PHE A 353 -12.98 -18.33 3.77
C PHE A 353 -12.24 -17.66 4.93
N ASP A 354 -11.89 -16.38 4.78
CA ASP A 354 -11.44 -15.45 5.83
C ASP A 354 -12.51 -14.38 6.08
N LEU A 355 -13.65 -14.80 6.63
CA LEU A 355 -14.82 -13.93 6.83
C LEU A 355 -14.67 -12.93 8.00
N GLN A 356 -13.42 -12.62 8.36
CA GLN A 356 -13.03 -11.69 9.42
C GLN A 356 -13.79 -11.91 10.73
N ALA A 357 -14.17 -13.16 11.02
CA ALA A 357 -15.11 -13.45 12.09
C ALA A 357 -14.46 -13.43 13.48
N GLY A 358 -13.15 -13.16 13.52
CA GLY A 358 -12.30 -13.19 14.71
C GLY A 358 -12.00 -14.62 15.18
N GLY A 359 -10.82 -14.81 15.75
CA GLY A 359 -10.36 -16.10 16.28
C GLY A 359 -9.20 -16.69 15.48
N PRO A 360 -8.89 -17.98 15.71
CA PRO A 360 -7.78 -18.64 15.04
C PRO A 360 -8.11 -18.92 13.56
N ALA A 361 -7.06 -19.07 12.75
CA ALA A 361 -7.14 -19.37 11.32
C ALA A 361 -6.21 -20.54 10.96
N ASN A 362 -6.56 -21.29 9.92
CA ASN A 362 -5.75 -22.39 9.39
C ASN A 362 -5.21 -22.05 7.99
N ALA A 363 -3.96 -22.44 7.71
CA ALA A 363 -3.32 -22.27 6.40
C ALA A 363 -3.49 -23.47 5.45
N TYR A 364 -3.86 -24.63 6.00
CA TYR A 364 -4.01 -25.88 5.27
C TYR A 364 -5.46 -26.31 5.17
N SER A 365 -5.80 -26.90 4.03
CA SER A 365 -7.09 -27.58 3.86
C SER A 365 -7.24 -28.72 4.87
N ARG A 366 -8.48 -29.10 5.15
CA ARG A 366 -8.84 -30.17 6.08
C ARG A 366 -8.21 -31.53 5.71
N TYR A 367 -8.16 -31.85 4.42
CA TYR A 367 -7.68 -33.14 3.91
C TYR A 367 -6.28 -33.07 3.27
N GLY A 368 -5.64 -31.90 3.29
CA GLY A 368 -4.32 -31.68 2.69
C GLY A 368 -3.16 -32.23 3.49
N GLN A 369 -3.37 -32.69 4.73
CA GLN A 369 -2.33 -33.25 5.61
C GLN A 369 -1.05 -32.39 5.73
N GLY A 370 -1.20 -31.06 5.75
CA GLY A 370 -0.06 -30.12 5.80
C GLY A 370 0.64 -29.88 4.44
N ALA A 371 0.12 -30.42 3.34
CA ALA A 371 0.67 -30.22 2.00
C ALA A 371 -0.14 -29.24 1.15
N THR A 372 -1.48 -29.25 1.25
CA THR A 372 -2.34 -28.35 0.46
C THR A 372 -2.57 -27.04 1.18
N LEU A 373 -1.88 -25.99 0.73
CA LEU A 373 -2.08 -24.63 1.20
C LEU A 373 -3.39 -24.04 0.65
N ILE A 374 -4.10 -23.30 1.50
CA ILE A 374 -5.30 -22.54 1.15
C ILE A 374 -4.92 -21.23 0.43
N GLY A 375 -3.77 -20.66 0.80
CA GLY A 375 -3.25 -19.40 0.24
C GLY A 375 -3.51 -18.17 1.11
N PHE A 376 -4.28 -18.31 2.19
CA PHE A 376 -4.56 -17.28 3.20
C PHE A 376 -4.94 -17.97 4.54
N GLY A 377 -5.05 -17.20 5.63
CA GLY A 377 -5.51 -17.69 6.92
C GLY A 377 -7.03 -17.86 6.95
N ALA A 378 -7.53 -19.06 6.65
CA ALA A 378 -8.97 -19.32 6.65
C ALA A 378 -9.52 -19.53 8.07
N ASP A 379 -10.56 -18.77 8.41
CA ASP A 379 -11.26 -18.86 9.69
C ASP A 379 -12.56 -19.69 9.61
N ARG A 380 -13.09 -19.89 8.39
CA ARG A 380 -14.31 -20.65 8.12
C ARG A 380 -14.12 -21.66 7.00
N LEU A 381 -14.80 -22.79 7.15
CA LEU A 381 -14.94 -23.84 6.14
C LEU A 381 -16.42 -24.16 5.97
N LEU A 382 -16.95 -24.05 4.76
CA LEU A 382 -18.21 -24.66 4.36
C LEU A 382 -17.91 -25.95 3.59
N GLU A 383 -18.20 -27.09 4.21
CA GLU A 383 -17.94 -28.40 3.64
C GLU A 383 -19.22 -28.96 3.02
N VAL A 384 -19.17 -29.34 1.74
CA VAL A 384 -20.29 -29.99 1.05
C VAL A 384 -19.91 -31.43 0.76
N THR A 385 -20.72 -32.35 1.28
CA THR A 385 -20.60 -33.80 1.05
C THR A 385 -21.83 -34.33 0.33
N PHE A 386 -21.71 -35.47 -0.34
CA PHE A 386 -22.79 -36.05 -1.14
C PHE A 386 -23.30 -37.36 -0.52
N HIS A 387 -24.63 -37.50 -0.44
CA HIS A 387 -25.30 -38.73 -0.03
C HIS A 387 -26.15 -39.27 -1.18
N GLY A 388 -25.50 -39.86 -2.18
CA GLY A 388 -26.13 -40.13 -3.47
C GLY A 388 -26.11 -38.86 -4.31
N GLU A 389 -27.26 -38.41 -4.81
CA GLU A 389 -27.39 -37.15 -5.57
C GLU A 389 -27.69 -35.94 -4.67
N ASP A 390 -27.95 -36.15 -3.37
CA ASP A 390 -28.32 -35.09 -2.43
C ASP A 390 -27.08 -34.51 -1.73
N PRO A 391 -26.76 -33.22 -1.91
CA PRO A 391 -25.67 -32.57 -1.19
C PRO A 391 -26.10 -32.15 0.23
N ALA A 392 -25.13 -32.15 1.15
CA ALA A 392 -25.27 -31.61 2.50
C ALA A 392 -24.11 -30.64 2.78
N ALA A 393 -24.44 -29.38 3.07
CA ALA A 393 -23.48 -28.34 3.38
C ALA A 393 -23.41 -28.09 4.89
N VAL A 394 -22.21 -28.11 5.46
CA VAL A 394 -21.96 -28.01 6.91
C VAL A 394 -20.83 -27.01 7.20
N PRO A 395 -21.05 -26.02 8.08
CA PRO A 395 -20.04 -25.03 8.41
C PRO A 395 -19.15 -25.46 9.59
N TYR A 396 -17.88 -25.06 9.53
CA TYR A 396 -16.85 -25.28 10.55
C TYR A 396 -16.05 -23.99 10.80
N ALA A 397 -15.48 -23.89 12.00
CA ALA A 397 -14.51 -22.86 12.38
C ALA A 397 -13.12 -23.47 12.55
N ALA A 398 -12.08 -22.73 12.18
CA ALA A 398 -10.70 -23.15 12.40
C ALA A 398 -10.36 -23.24 13.90
N ASP A 399 -9.42 -24.12 14.27
CA ASP A 399 -8.86 -24.21 15.63
C ASP A 399 -7.44 -23.60 15.76
N GLY A 400 -6.82 -23.21 14.63
CA GLY A 400 -5.49 -22.62 14.55
C GLY A 400 -4.34 -23.62 14.54
N ARG A 401 -4.65 -24.91 14.49
CA ARG A 401 -3.68 -26.02 14.50
C ARG A 401 -4.01 -27.04 13.41
N GLY A 402 -4.67 -26.59 12.33
CA GLY A 402 -5.11 -27.42 11.22
C GLY A 402 -6.43 -28.17 11.46
N GLY A 403 -7.03 -28.06 12.65
CA GLY A 403 -8.32 -28.65 12.99
C GLY A 403 -9.51 -27.76 12.62
N TRP A 404 -10.66 -28.39 12.36
CA TRP A 404 -11.92 -27.73 11.98
C TRP A 404 -13.05 -28.19 12.91
N ASP A 405 -13.53 -27.28 13.75
CA ASP A 405 -14.57 -27.52 14.75
C ASP A 405 -15.96 -27.18 14.18
N LEU A 406 -16.94 -28.05 14.41
CA LEU A 406 -18.30 -27.87 13.89
C LEU A 406 -18.92 -26.56 14.42
N LEU A 407 -19.42 -25.73 13.50
CA LEU A 407 -20.06 -24.48 13.85
C LEU A 407 -21.56 -24.69 14.12
N GLY A 408 -22.05 -24.13 15.23
CA GLY A 408 -23.47 -24.17 15.57
C GLY A 408 -24.27 -23.18 14.71
N VAL A 409 -25.21 -23.68 13.93
CA VAL A 409 -26.09 -22.85 13.09
C VAL A 409 -27.28 -22.32 13.90
N PRO A 410 -27.56 -20.99 13.91
CA PRO A 410 -28.75 -20.43 14.55
C PRO A 410 -30.06 -21.05 14.03
N ALA A 411 -31.08 -21.11 14.88
CA ALA A 411 -32.36 -21.66 14.47
C ALA A 411 -33.01 -20.80 13.36
N GLY A 412 -33.30 -21.42 12.22
CA GLY A 412 -33.91 -20.74 11.06
C GLY A 412 -32.91 -20.16 10.06
N SER A 413 -31.62 -20.46 10.20
CA SER A 413 -30.58 -20.10 9.23
C SER A 413 -29.91 -21.36 8.66
N ASP A 414 -30.72 -22.37 8.34
CA ASP A 414 -30.24 -23.62 7.74
C ASP A 414 -29.57 -23.32 6.38
N ILE A 415 -28.46 -24.02 6.09
CA ILE A 415 -27.77 -23.89 4.80
C ILE A 415 -28.46 -24.82 3.80
N GLU A 416 -28.93 -24.25 2.69
CA GLU A 416 -29.56 -25.02 1.61
C GLU A 416 -28.49 -25.39 0.58
N ALA A 417 -28.55 -26.63 0.08
CA ALA A 417 -27.72 -27.09 -1.02
C ALA A 417 -28.53 -27.99 -1.94
N ALA A 418 -28.31 -27.87 -3.24
CA ALA A 418 -28.95 -28.71 -4.26
C ALA A 418 -27.93 -29.06 -5.36
N ALA A 419 -28.02 -30.29 -5.88
CA ALA A 419 -27.21 -30.73 -7.00
C ALA A 419 -28.12 -31.25 -8.12
N GLY A 420 -27.81 -30.85 -9.37
CA GLY A 420 -28.55 -31.25 -10.56
C GLY A 420 -27.84 -32.35 -11.36
N PRO A 421 -28.58 -33.03 -12.25
CA PRO A 421 -28.03 -34.11 -13.09
C PRO A 421 -26.99 -33.62 -14.10
N ASP A 422 -26.94 -32.31 -14.37
CA ASP A 422 -25.99 -31.68 -15.27
C ASP A 422 -24.67 -31.27 -14.56
N GLY A 423 -24.49 -31.68 -13.28
CA GLY A 423 -23.28 -31.41 -12.50
C GLY A 423 -23.25 -30.04 -11.85
N VAL A 424 -24.36 -29.31 -11.83
CA VAL A 424 -24.50 -28.02 -11.15
C VAL A 424 -24.75 -28.26 -9.67
N VAL A 425 -23.95 -27.64 -8.80
CA VAL A 425 -24.18 -27.59 -7.36
C VAL A 425 -24.44 -26.15 -6.96
N GLU A 426 -25.55 -25.90 -6.29
CA GLU A 426 -25.95 -24.59 -5.79
C GLU A 426 -26.07 -24.63 -4.27
N ILE A 427 -25.64 -23.55 -3.61
CA ILE A 427 -25.64 -23.43 -2.16
C ILE A 427 -26.16 -22.04 -1.80
N ALA A 428 -27.07 -21.99 -0.84
CA ALA A 428 -27.45 -20.76 -0.14
C ALA A 428 -27.04 -20.89 1.33
N ALA A 429 -26.02 -20.14 1.72
CA ALA A 429 -25.54 -20.07 3.09
C ALA A 429 -25.93 -18.72 3.70
N PRO A 430 -26.89 -18.69 4.63
CA PRO A 430 -27.17 -17.48 5.39
C PRO A 430 -25.90 -16.96 6.04
N LEU A 431 -25.59 -15.67 5.87
CA LEU A 431 -24.33 -15.08 6.32
C LEU A 431 -24.14 -15.33 7.82
N VAL A 432 -25.20 -15.16 8.62
CA VAL A 432 -25.24 -15.45 10.07
C VAL A 432 -24.86 -16.88 10.46
N ALA A 433 -24.90 -17.84 9.53
CA ALA A 433 -24.45 -19.22 9.74
C ALA A 433 -22.94 -19.40 9.55
N LEU A 434 -22.27 -18.47 8.87
CA LEU A 434 -20.83 -18.48 8.58
C LEU A 434 -20.08 -17.41 9.39
N SER A 435 -20.54 -16.16 9.33
CA SER A 435 -19.96 -15.01 10.04
C SER A 435 -21.06 -14.04 10.51
N PRO A 436 -20.98 -13.49 11.73
CA PRO A 436 -21.92 -12.48 12.18
C PRO A 436 -21.71 -11.11 11.53
N VAL A 437 -20.60 -10.89 10.82
CA VAL A 437 -20.18 -9.58 10.31
C VAL A 437 -19.79 -9.71 8.84
N LEU A 438 -20.64 -9.24 7.93
CA LEU A 438 -20.31 -8.96 6.54
C LEU A 438 -21.13 -7.73 6.10
N GLY A 439 -20.43 -6.66 5.75
CA GLY A 439 -20.96 -5.39 5.27
C GLY A 439 -20.97 -5.25 3.75
N SER A 440 -21.47 -4.10 3.30
CA SER A 440 -21.49 -3.70 1.90
C SER A 440 -20.07 -3.51 1.37
N GLY A 441 -19.67 -4.27 0.36
CA GLY A 441 -18.34 -4.15 -0.26
C GLY A 441 -17.17 -4.70 0.54
N ASP A 442 -17.46 -5.43 1.62
CA ASP A 442 -16.48 -6.29 2.29
C ASP A 442 -15.80 -7.22 1.28
N ARG A 443 -14.49 -7.35 1.44
CA ARG A 443 -13.63 -8.20 0.62
C ARG A 443 -13.09 -9.34 1.46
N PHE A 444 -13.20 -10.54 0.94
CA PHE A 444 -12.66 -11.74 1.57
C PHE A 444 -12.21 -12.74 0.52
N ASN A 445 -11.22 -13.52 0.87
CA ASN A 445 -10.67 -14.61 0.09
C ASN A 445 -11.53 -15.86 0.23
N ALA A 446 -11.61 -16.61 -0.86
CA ALA A 446 -12.15 -17.96 -0.87
C ALA A 446 -11.20 -18.92 -1.58
N ARG A 447 -11.11 -20.16 -1.10
CA ARG A 447 -10.49 -21.26 -1.85
C ARG A 447 -11.46 -22.42 -1.87
N LEU A 448 -11.74 -22.94 -3.05
CA LEU A 448 -12.41 -24.23 -3.19
C LEU A 448 -11.34 -25.32 -3.26
N VAL A 449 -11.40 -26.29 -2.38
CA VAL A 449 -10.60 -27.52 -2.46
C VAL A 449 -11.55 -28.68 -2.71
N VAL A 450 -11.24 -29.48 -3.73
CA VAL A 450 -11.97 -30.71 -4.03
C VAL A 450 -11.15 -31.86 -3.50
N SER A 451 -11.80 -32.72 -2.72
CA SER A 451 -11.18 -33.91 -2.13
C SER A 451 -11.97 -35.16 -2.52
N GLU A 452 -11.28 -36.28 -2.72
CA GLU A 452 -11.85 -37.61 -2.98
C GLU A 452 -11.31 -38.57 -1.92
N ASP A 453 -12.17 -39.35 -1.26
CA ASP A 453 -11.75 -40.31 -0.22
C ASP A 453 -10.84 -39.68 0.86
N ASP A 454 -11.18 -38.46 1.30
CA ASP A 454 -10.40 -37.66 2.27
C ASP A 454 -8.96 -37.31 1.82
N GLU A 455 -8.71 -37.25 0.50
CA GLU A 455 -7.46 -36.75 -0.10
C GLU A 455 -7.74 -35.59 -1.06
N ASP A 456 -6.98 -34.51 -0.96
CA ASP A 456 -7.12 -33.36 -1.87
C ASP A 456 -6.67 -33.69 -3.28
N VAL A 457 -7.54 -33.45 -4.26
CA VAL A 457 -7.27 -33.70 -5.68
C VAL A 457 -7.10 -32.41 -6.49
N SER A 458 -7.72 -31.31 -6.07
CA SER A 458 -7.56 -30.02 -6.74
C SER A 458 -7.89 -28.84 -5.83
N SER A 459 -7.35 -27.67 -6.15
CA SER A 459 -7.68 -26.42 -5.49
C SER A 459 -7.90 -25.31 -6.52
N ILE A 460 -8.85 -24.43 -6.23
CA ILE A 460 -9.45 -23.50 -7.18
C ILE A 460 -9.67 -22.14 -6.49
N PRO A 461 -9.30 -21.01 -7.14
CA PRO A 461 -8.47 -20.92 -8.35
C PRO A 461 -7.08 -21.51 -8.11
N VAL A 462 -6.35 -21.91 -9.17
CA VAL A 462 -5.04 -22.58 -8.98
C VAL A 462 -3.97 -21.58 -8.54
N GLU A 463 -3.95 -20.39 -9.15
CA GLU A 463 -2.89 -19.37 -9.02
C GLU A 463 -2.92 -18.63 -7.68
N GLY A 464 -4.05 -18.65 -6.98
CA GLY A 464 -4.25 -17.90 -5.74
C GLY A 464 -5.69 -18.02 -5.26
N PRO A 465 -6.01 -17.56 -4.04
CA PRO A 465 -7.39 -17.55 -3.58
C PRO A 465 -8.27 -16.66 -4.47
N ALA A 466 -9.54 -17.00 -4.59
CA ALA A 466 -10.54 -16.16 -5.25
C ALA A 466 -10.86 -14.97 -4.35
N LEU A 467 -10.75 -13.74 -4.87
CA LEU A 467 -11.33 -12.58 -4.22
C LEU A 467 -12.85 -12.61 -4.41
N LEU A 468 -13.58 -12.54 -3.31
CA LEU A 468 -15.02 -12.32 -3.27
C LEU A 468 -15.28 -10.92 -2.72
N VAL A 469 -16.16 -10.20 -3.40
CA VAL A 469 -16.58 -8.85 -3.02
C VAL A 469 -18.09 -8.88 -2.78
N ALA A 470 -18.52 -8.49 -1.59
CA ALA A 470 -19.94 -8.34 -1.30
C ALA A 470 -20.49 -7.13 -2.10
N PRO A 471 -21.56 -7.25 -2.90
CA PRO A 471 -22.12 -6.12 -3.64
C PRO A 471 -22.73 -5.07 -2.71
N ASP A 472 -23.05 -3.89 -3.26
CA ASP A 472 -23.59 -2.82 -2.45
C ASP A 472 -24.99 -3.11 -1.92
N LEU A 473 -25.18 -2.93 -0.61
CA LEU A 473 -26.51 -2.95 0.00
C LEU A 473 -27.28 -1.66 -0.30
N PRO A 474 -28.62 -1.66 -0.30
CA PRO A 474 -29.41 -0.44 -0.49
C PRO A 474 -29.05 0.64 0.55
N VAL A 475 -28.91 1.89 0.11
CA VAL A 475 -28.61 3.02 1.01
C VAL A 475 -29.84 3.31 1.90
N PRO A 476 -29.73 3.29 3.24
CA PRO A 476 -30.81 3.61 4.16
C PRO A 476 -31.08 5.12 4.25
N ASN A 477 -32.31 5.49 4.59
CA ASN A 477 -32.76 6.88 4.83
C ASN A 477 -32.21 7.90 3.81
N VAL A 478 -32.39 7.62 2.52
CA VAL A 478 -31.91 8.48 1.42
C VAL A 478 -32.51 9.89 1.54
N VAL A 479 -31.63 10.89 1.60
CA VAL A 479 -31.97 12.32 1.63
C VAL A 479 -31.71 13.00 0.28
N LEU A 480 -30.79 12.47 -0.53
CA LEU A 480 -30.48 12.96 -1.88
C LEU A 480 -30.29 11.78 -2.84
N ASP A 481 -30.85 11.89 -4.04
CA ASP A 481 -30.58 11.00 -5.18
C ASP A 481 -30.63 11.88 -6.43
N VAL A 482 -29.46 12.17 -7.00
CA VAL A 482 -29.32 13.05 -8.16
C VAL A 482 -28.43 12.43 -9.22
N ALA A 483 -28.81 12.64 -10.47
CA ALA A 483 -28.03 12.22 -11.62
C ALA A 483 -27.17 13.37 -12.13
N ASP A 484 -26.02 12.99 -12.68
CA ASP A 484 -25.07 13.87 -13.34
C ASP A 484 -25.07 13.58 -14.86
N PRO A 485 -24.82 14.56 -15.73
CA PRO A 485 -24.77 14.33 -17.17
C PRO A 485 -23.62 13.40 -17.57
N GLU A 486 -23.91 12.32 -18.31
CA GLU A 486 -22.83 11.49 -18.87
C GLU A 486 -21.99 12.24 -19.92
N ASN A 487 -20.71 11.90 -20.01
CA ASN A 487 -19.70 12.45 -20.91
C ASN A 487 -19.44 13.95 -20.68
N ASP A 488 -19.35 14.38 -19.42
CA ASP A 488 -18.91 15.73 -19.05
C ASP A 488 -17.61 15.81 -18.25
N ASP A 489 -16.87 14.70 -18.17
CA ASP A 489 -15.47 14.53 -17.74
C ASP A 489 -14.39 15.32 -18.53
N HIS A 490 -14.71 16.51 -19.03
CA HIS A 490 -13.85 17.41 -19.80
C HIS A 490 -13.64 18.78 -19.14
N GLY A 491 -13.83 18.86 -17.82
CA GLY A 491 -13.56 20.03 -16.99
C GLY A 491 -14.29 21.29 -17.51
N PRO A 492 -13.59 22.41 -17.79
CA PRO A 492 -14.20 23.62 -18.37
C PRO A 492 -14.64 23.46 -19.84
N GLY A 493 -14.70 22.23 -20.37
CA GLY A 493 -15.07 21.90 -21.75
C GLY A 493 -13.89 21.71 -22.70
N THR A 494 -12.66 21.80 -22.20
CA THR A 494 -11.43 21.72 -23.03
C THR A 494 -10.52 20.57 -22.64
N TYR A 495 -10.76 19.90 -21.51
CA TYR A 495 -9.81 18.92 -21.00
C TYR A 495 -9.86 17.63 -21.83
N THR A 496 -8.71 16.98 -21.91
CA THR A 496 -8.55 15.70 -22.58
C THR A 496 -7.76 14.75 -21.70
N TYR A 497 -8.12 13.48 -21.74
CA TYR A 497 -7.49 12.42 -20.98
C TYR A 497 -5.99 12.27 -21.30
N PRO A 498 -5.18 11.75 -20.35
CA PRO A 498 -3.83 11.29 -20.65
C PRO A 498 -3.86 10.16 -21.68
N SER A 499 -2.77 10.00 -22.44
CA SER A 499 -2.77 9.09 -23.58
C SER A 499 -2.52 7.61 -23.24
N ASP A 500 -2.18 7.29 -21.99
CA ASP A 500 -1.97 5.90 -21.57
C ASP A 500 -3.29 5.10 -21.51
N GLY A 501 -3.21 3.79 -21.78
CA GLY A 501 -4.38 2.92 -21.86
C GLY A 501 -5.06 2.64 -20.51
N VAL A 502 -4.41 2.94 -19.39
CA VAL A 502 -5.02 2.80 -18.06
C VAL A 502 -6.16 3.81 -17.82
N PHE A 503 -6.16 4.94 -18.53
CA PHE A 503 -7.19 5.97 -18.43
C PHE A 503 -8.30 5.70 -19.45
N ALA A 504 -9.09 4.65 -19.20
CA ALA A 504 -10.20 4.28 -20.06
C ALA A 504 -11.27 5.40 -20.12
N PRO A 505 -12.01 5.56 -21.22
CA PRO A 505 -13.10 6.53 -21.31
C PRO A 505 -14.10 6.41 -20.15
N GLY A 506 -14.57 7.54 -19.63
CA GLY A 506 -15.52 7.62 -18.52
C GLY A 506 -14.92 7.38 -17.13
N VAL A 507 -13.62 7.05 -17.01
CA VAL A 507 -13.01 6.71 -15.70
C VAL A 507 -13.05 7.87 -14.69
N PHE A 508 -13.29 9.09 -15.17
CA PHE A 508 -13.47 10.31 -14.39
C PHE A 508 -14.88 10.94 -14.53
N ASP A 509 -15.84 10.24 -15.16
CA ASP A 509 -17.19 10.74 -15.48
C ASP A 509 -18.18 10.33 -14.39
N LEU A 510 -18.55 11.26 -13.54
CA LEU A 510 -19.57 11.12 -12.52
C LEU A 510 -20.94 10.99 -13.19
N THR A 511 -21.82 10.14 -12.62
CA THR A 511 -23.16 9.90 -13.20
C THR A 511 -24.27 9.93 -12.17
N GLN A 512 -23.95 9.69 -10.89
CA GLN A 512 -24.95 9.71 -9.83
C GLN A 512 -24.32 9.95 -8.46
N LEU A 513 -25.05 10.67 -7.60
CA LEU A 513 -24.82 10.72 -6.16
C LEU A 513 -26.10 10.34 -5.42
N ILE A 514 -25.98 9.36 -4.53
CA ILE A 514 -26.99 9.03 -3.53
C ILE A 514 -26.41 9.32 -2.14
N VAL A 515 -27.14 10.08 -1.33
CA VAL A 515 -26.77 10.36 0.07
C VAL A 515 -27.87 9.84 0.99
N GLY A 516 -27.48 9.06 1.98
CA GLY A 516 -28.37 8.57 3.03
C GLY A 516 -27.63 8.40 4.35
N SER A 517 -28.28 7.76 5.31
CA SER A 517 -27.68 7.52 6.63
C SER A 517 -28.36 6.39 7.39
N ASP A 518 -27.64 5.81 8.34
CA ASP A 518 -28.19 4.97 9.39
C ASP A 518 -27.82 5.53 10.77
N ASP A 519 -27.89 4.69 11.81
CA ASP A 519 -27.59 5.10 13.18
C ASP A 519 -26.08 5.35 13.42
N GLU A 520 -25.20 4.80 12.57
CA GLU A 520 -23.75 4.82 12.73
C GLU A 520 -23.08 5.78 11.73
N ASP A 521 -23.51 5.78 10.47
CA ASP A 521 -22.82 6.46 9.37
C ASP A 521 -23.72 7.34 8.49
N VAL A 522 -23.10 8.35 7.87
CA VAL A 522 -23.62 9.01 6.66
C VAL A 522 -22.97 8.35 5.46
N ILE A 523 -23.78 7.96 4.48
CA ILE A 523 -23.36 7.15 3.33
C ILE A 523 -23.50 7.99 2.07
N PHE A 524 -22.40 8.14 1.33
CA PHE A 524 -22.33 8.77 0.02
C PHE A 524 -22.00 7.70 -1.02
N ARG A 525 -22.92 7.41 -1.93
CA ARG A 525 -22.70 6.47 -3.02
C ARG A 525 -22.60 7.22 -4.34
N ILE A 526 -21.42 7.14 -4.93
CA ILE A 526 -21.06 7.79 -6.19
C ILE A 526 -21.01 6.73 -7.28
N THR A 527 -21.67 6.97 -8.41
CA THR A 527 -21.58 6.13 -9.61
C THR A 527 -20.75 6.85 -10.68
N ILE A 528 -19.91 6.11 -11.40
CA ILE A 528 -19.02 6.58 -12.47
C ILE A 528 -19.37 5.86 -13.77
N ASP A 529 -19.28 6.49 -14.95
CA ASP A 529 -19.54 5.79 -16.23
C ASP A 529 -18.42 4.79 -16.60
N GLY A 530 -17.18 5.14 -16.33
CA GLY A 530 -16.03 4.30 -16.65
C GLY A 530 -15.83 3.10 -15.72
N PRO A 531 -14.86 2.22 -16.06
CA PRO A 531 -14.47 1.13 -15.18
C PRO A 531 -13.72 1.63 -13.94
N ILE A 532 -14.02 1.06 -12.77
CA ILE A 532 -13.23 1.28 -11.55
C ILE A 532 -12.15 0.20 -11.48
N ASN A 533 -10.99 0.49 -12.09
CA ASN A 533 -9.87 -0.43 -12.12
C ASN A 533 -8.83 -0.07 -11.06
N ASN A 534 -8.25 -1.10 -10.44
CA ASN A 534 -7.15 -0.96 -9.50
C ASN A 534 -5.80 -1.35 -10.12
N HIS A 535 -5.43 -0.72 -11.23
CA HIS A 535 -4.23 -1.06 -12.01
C HIS A 535 -2.91 -0.95 -11.22
N TRP A 536 -2.89 -0.14 -10.16
CA TRP A 536 -1.71 0.12 -9.35
C TRP A 536 -1.80 -0.48 -7.94
N GLY A 537 -2.77 -1.37 -7.70
CA GLY A 537 -2.84 -2.14 -6.45
C GLY A 537 -3.07 -1.30 -5.20
N SER A 538 -3.85 -0.21 -5.28
CA SER A 538 -4.16 0.61 -4.11
C SER A 538 -5.03 -0.17 -3.12
N PRO A 539 -4.86 0.05 -1.80
CA PRO A 539 -5.64 -0.64 -0.79
C PRO A 539 -7.15 -0.37 -0.89
N ASN A 540 -7.56 0.84 -1.31
CA ASN A 540 -8.98 1.20 -1.39
C ASN A 540 -9.64 0.82 -2.73
N GLY A 541 -8.89 0.24 -3.66
CA GLY A 541 -9.39 -0.17 -4.97
C GLY A 541 -9.56 0.96 -6.00
N LEU A 542 -9.17 2.19 -5.65
CA LEU A 542 -9.08 3.33 -6.57
C LEU A 542 -7.63 3.54 -6.99
N SER A 543 -7.33 3.47 -8.28
CA SER A 543 -5.99 3.82 -8.79
C SER A 543 -5.98 5.17 -9.48
N ALA A 544 -6.86 5.37 -10.47
CA ALA A 544 -6.84 6.56 -11.31
C ALA A 544 -7.55 7.75 -10.68
N GLN A 545 -8.63 7.50 -9.93
CA GLN A 545 -9.56 8.51 -9.42
C GLN A 545 -9.11 9.13 -8.10
N THR A 546 -9.45 10.39 -7.91
CA THR A 546 -9.49 11.06 -6.62
C THR A 546 -10.80 11.84 -6.54
N LEU A 547 -11.57 11.59 -5.49
CA LEU A 547 -12.86 12.25 -5.24
C LEU A 547 -12.71 13.15 -4.02
N ASP A 548 -13.26 14.36 -4.10
CA ASP A 548 -13.47 15.17 -2.90
C ASP A 548 -14.97 15.33 -2.65
N LEU A 549 -15.40 15.08 -1.41
CA LEU A 549 -16.77 15.28 -0.95
C LEU A 549 -16.79 16.42 0.07
N TYR A 550 -17.07 17.64 -0.39
CA TYR A 550 -17.18 18.82 0.47
C TYR A 550 -18.58 18.89 1.09
N ILE A 551 -18.65 19.13 2.40
CA ILE A 551 -19.88 19.16 3.19
C ILE A 551 -19.95 20.47 3.96
N ASP A 552 -20.99 21.26 3.69
CA ASP A 552 -21.38 22.47 4.42
C ASP A 552 -22.55 22.10 5.35
N VAL A 553 -22.33 22.19 6.67
CA VAL A 553 -23.33 21.80 7.67
C VAL A 553 -24.02 22.99 8.33
N ASP A 554 -23.49 24.22 8.20
CA ASP A 554 -24.02 25.40 8.89
C ASP A 554 -24.12 26.70 8.06
N GLY A 555 -23.83 26.62 6.77
CA GLY A 555 -23.82 27.70 5.81
C GLY A 555 -22.48 28.46 5.76
N PRO A 556 -22.43 29.65 5.14
CA PRO A 556 -21.17 30.35 4.86
C PRO A 556 -20.55 31.06 6.06
N SER A 557 -21.08 30.82 7.27
CA SER A 557 -20.69 31.58 8.48
C SER A 557 -19.43 31.04 9.11
N ASN A 558 -19.22 29.73 9.01
CA ASN A 558 -18.01 29.02 9.41
C ASN A 558 -17.49 28.25 8.19
N GLY A 559 -16.35 27.58 8.30
CA GLY A 559 -15.79 26.82 7.19
C GLY A 559 -14.84 27.59 6.28
N GLU A 560 -14.54 27.01 5.12
CA GLU A 560 -13.64 27.55 4.10
C GLU A 560 -14.30 27.53 2.71
N ARG A 561 -13.96 28.49 1.85
CA ARG A 561 -14.41 28.52 0.45
C ARG A 561 -13.38 27.90 -0.48
N LEU A 562 -12.09 28.14 -0.27
CA LEU A 562 -11.04 27.50 -1.06
C LEU A 562 -11.12 25.98 -0.90
N LEU A 563 -11.12 25.26 -2.01
CA LEU A 563 -11.05 23.80 -1.97
C LEU A 563 -9.65 23.34 -1.51
N LEU A 564 -9.48 22.03 -1.34
CA LEU A 564 -8.20 21.46 -0.93
C LEU A 564 -7.04 21.91 -1.84
N PRO A 565 -5.79 21.96 -1.33
CA PRO A 565 -4.65 22.43 -2.12
C PRO A 565 -4.50 21.70 -3.47
N GLY A 566 -4.25 22.47 -4.52
CA GLY A 566 -4.09 21.98 -5.89
C GLY A 566 -5.38 21.82 -6.70
N ARG A 567 -6.58 21.86 -6.08
CA ARG A 567 -7.87 21.80 -6.83
C ARG A 567 -8.10 23.06 -7.67
N ASN A 568 -7.54 24.19 -7.22
CA ASN A 568 -7.60 25.49 -7.88
C ASN A 568 -9.06 25.88 -8.21
N ALA A 569 -9.92 25.81 -7.19
CA ALA A 569 -11.33 26.19 -7.24
C ALA A 569 -11.77 26.64 -5.83
N ALA A 570 -12.89 27.34 -5.77
CA ALA A 570 -13.52 27.75 -4.51
C ALA A 570 -15.04 27.62 -4.59
N LEU A 571 -15.69 27.53 -3.44
CA LEU A 571 -17.15 27.57 -3.35
C LEU A 571 -17.70 28.98 -3.58
N THR A 572 -18.93 29.09 -4.10
CA THR A 572 -19.61 30.39 -4.22
C THR A 572 -19.83 31.04 -2.84
N PRO A 573 -19.98 32.38 -2.73
CA PRO A 573 -20.05 33.08 -1.45
C PRO A 573 -21.20 32.67 -0.52
N GLU A 574 -22.19 31.93 -1.03
CA GLU A 574 -23.31 31.40 -0.25
C GLU A 574 -22.96 30.15 0.57
N PHE A 575 -21.80 29.53 0.31
CA PHE A 575 -21.38 28.29 0.94
C PHE A 575 -19.97 28.37 1.49
N ALA A 576 -19.68 27.52 2.48
CA ALA A 576 -18.34 27.25 2.96
C ALA A 576 -18.32 25.83 3.52
N TRP A 577 -17.34 25.02 3.10
CA TRP A 577 -17.28 23.65 3.58
C TRP A 577 -16.73 23.61 5.00
N ASP A 578 -17.35 22.80 5.84
CA ASP A 578 -16.91 22.53 7.21
C ASP A 578 -16.04 21.27 7.26
N TYR A 579 -16.42 20.27 6.46
CA TYR A 579 -15.74 19.00 6.33
C TYR A 579 -15.53 18.65 4.85
N VAL A 580 -14.45 17.93 4.56
CA VAL A 580 -14.22 17.30 3.27
C VAL A 580 -13.72 15.88 3.51
N ALA A 581 -14.33 14.91 2.83
CA ALA A 581 -13.73 13.59 2.67
C ALA A 581 -12.89 13.59 1.40
N TRP A 582 -11.59 13.42 1.55
CA TRP A 582 -10.64 13.23 0.46
C TRP A 582 -10.49 11.74 0.21
N VAL A 583 -11.04 11.27 -0.90
CA VAL A 583 -11.22 9.85 -1.21
C VAL A 583 -10.26 9.47 -2.34
N GLU A 584 -9.21 8.72 -2.00
CA GLU A 584 -8.20 8.26 -2.93
C GLU A 584 -7.67 6.86 -2.56
N GLY A 585 -6.81 6.31 -3.40
CA GLY A 585 -6.37 4.92 -3.32
C GLY A 585 -5.53 4.56 -2.11
N TRP A 586 -4.67 5.48 -1.64
CA TRP A 586 -3.62 5.16 -0.66
C TRP A 586 -3.78 5.93 0.67
N THR A 587 -3.93 7.25 0.61
CA THR A 587 -4.00 8.11 1.80
C THR A 587 -5.32 8.89 1.86
N PRO A 588 -6.48 8.21 1.93
CA PRO A 588 -7.75 8.90 2.09
C PRO A 588 -7.83 9.53 3.50
N GLY A 589 -8.63 10.56 3.66
CA GLY A 589 -8.79 11.19 4.97
C GLY A 589 -9.98 12.14 5.06
N ILE A 590 -10.40 12.43 6.29
CA ILE A 590 -11.40 13.45 6.56
C ILE A 590 -10.69 14.68 7.10
N TYR A 591 -10.98 15.83 6.50
CA TYR A 591 -10.43 17.11 6.93
C TYR A 591 -11.55 18.05 7.31
N ARG A 592 -11.28 18.89 8.31
CA ARG A 592 -12.13 20.02 8.64
C ARG A 592 -11.48 21.33 8.23
N ALA A 593 -12.29 22.34 7.98
CA ALA A 593 -11.78 23.68 7.73
C ALA A 593 -11.03 24.24 8.95
N GLY A 594 -9.89 24.89 8.72
CA GLY A 594 -9.03 25.46 9.75
C GLY A 594 -8.45 26.81 9.33
N ALA A 595 -8.03 27.61 10.32
CA ALA A 595 -7.59 28.99 10.09
C ALA A 595 -6.29 29.12 9.27
N GLU A 596 -5.46 28.08 9.25
CA GLU A 596 -4.20 28.00 8.49
C GLU A 596 -4.29 26.96 7.36
N GLY A 597 -5.51 26.49 7.04
CA GLY A 597 -5.77 25.44 6.05
C GLY A 597 -6.51 24.23 6.62
N PRO A 598 -6.74 23.20 5.79
CA PRO A 598 -7.41 21.97 6.19
C PRO A 598 -6.69 21.27 7.34
N VAL A 599 -7.45 20.80 8.34
CA VAL A 599 -6.93 20.06 9.50
C VAL A 599 -7.50 18.66 9.48
N GLU A 600 -6.62 17.66 9.47
CA GLU A 600 -7.03 16.26 9.51
C GLU A 600 -7.82 15.93 10.78
N VAL A 601 -8.85 15.09 10.60
CA VAL A 601 -9.69 14.57 11.67
C VAL A 601 -9.27 13.13 11.93
N ASP A 602 -8.96 12.83 13.18
CA ASP A 602 -8.71 11.47 13.67
C ASP A 602 -10.03 10.67 13.71
N ALA A 603 -10.45 10.17 12.55
CA ALA A 603 -11.63 9.34 12.34
C ALA A 603 -11.42 8.46 11.09
N GLU A 604 -11.99 7.26 11.13
CA GLU A 604 -11.94 6.34 10.00
C GLU A 604 -12.90 6.81 8.89
N LEU A 605 -12.37 6.89 7.66
CA LEU A 605 -13.14 7.14 6.45
C LEU A 605 -13.34 5.80 5.74
N GLY A 606 -14.58 5.29 5.72
CA GLY A 606 -14.88 4.09 4.97
C GLY A 606 -14.88 4.40 3.47
N VAL A 607 -14.02 3.75 2.69
CA VAL A 607 -14.00 3.84 1.23
C VAL A 607 -14.12 2.45 0.66
N THR A 608 -15.18 2.20 -0.09
CA THR A 608 -15.44 0.88 -0.67
C THR A 608 -15.77 1.00 -2.15
N THR A 609 -15.10 0.17 -2.96
CA THR A 609 -15.25 0.18 -4.42
C THR A 609 -15.92 -1.08 -4.93
N GLN A 610 -16.88 -0.90 -5.83
CA GLN A 610 -17.65 -1.94 -6.51
C GLN A 610 -17.44 -1.85 -8.02
N PRO A 611 -16.38 -2.47 -8.57
CA PRO A 611 -16.07 -2.35 -9.99
C PRO A 611 -17.20 -2.83 -10.92
N GLY A 612 -17.87 -3.93 -10.57
CA GLY A 612 -19.00 -4.47 -11.33
C GLY A 612 -20.21 -3.54 -11.41
N GLN A 613 -20.41 -2.71 -10.37
CA GLN A 613 -21.50 -1.73 -10.30
C GLN A 613 -21.07 -0.31 -10.66
N ARG A 614 -19.78 -0.10 -10.93
CA ARG A 614 -19.14 1.21 -11.13
C ARG A 614 -19.43 2.20 -10.01
N ARG A 615 -19.40 1.72 -8.76
CA ARG A 615 -19.72 2.51 -7.57
C ARG A 615 -18.54 2.67 -6.64
N VAL A 616 -18.48 3.84 -6.02
CA VAL A 616 -17.68 4.13 -4.84
C VAL A 616 -18.65 4.50 -3.72
N THR A 617 -18.65 3.73 -2.64
CA THR A 617 -19.40 4.05 -1.42
C THR A 617 -18.45 4.60 -0.38
N VAL A 618 -18.77 5.78 0.15
CA VAL A 618 -18.01 6.48 1.18
C VAL A 618 -18.87 6.59 2.43
N THR A 619 -18.36 6.12 3.58
CA THR A 619 -19.03 6.22 4.87
C THR A 619 -18.26 7.14 5.81
N ILE A 620 -18.99 8.07 6.43
CA ILE A 620 -18.45 9.00 7.42
C ILE A 620 -19.20 8.81 8.73
N PRO A 621 -18.50 8.59 9.86
CA PRO A 621 -19.14 8.41 11.16
C PRO A 621 -20.13 9.54 11.46
N ARG A 622 -21.38 9.17 11.74
CA ARG A 622 -22.46 10.12 12.03
C ARG A 622 -22.14 11.01 13.22
N SER A 623 -21.35 10.49 14.16
CA SER A 623 -20.88 11.20 15.35
C SER A 623 -19.94 12.38 15.06
N LEU A 624 -19.31 12.40 13.87
CA LEU A 624 -18.40 13.46 13.44
C LEU A 624 -19.16 14.68 12.89
N LEU A 625 -20.22 14.44 12.11
CA LEU A 625 -20.95 15.48 11.39
C LEU A 625 -22.15 15.99 12.21
N PRO A 626 -22.14 17.26 12.65
CA PRO A 626 -23.22 17.80 13.49
C PRO A 626 -24.49 18.10 12.70
N GLY A 627 -25.63 18.15 13.39
CA GLY A 627 -26.91 18.53 12.78
C GLY A 627 -27.56 17.41 11.97
N ASP A 628 -28.57 17.76 11.19
CA ASP A 628 -29.41 16.84 10.40
C ASP A 628 -28.97 16.87 8.92
N PRO A 629 -28.73 15.72 8.22
CA PRO A 629 -28.20 15.75 6.87
C PRO A 629 -29.11 16.46 5.90
N GLU A 630 -30.44 16.46 6.13
CA GLU A 630 -31.38 17.22 5.30
C GLU A 630 -31.09 18.74 5.27
N SER A 631 -30.37 19.26 6.26
CA SER A 631 -30.01 20.69 6.34
C SER A 631 -28.68 21.05 5.67
N TRP A 632 -27.91 20.07 5.21
CA TRP A 632 -26.57 20.28 4.67
C TRP A 632 -26.58 20.60 3.17
N SER A 633 -25.45 21.11 2.68
CA SER A 633 -25.15 21.20 1.25
C SER A 633 -23.86 20.46 0.93
N VAL A 634 -23.75 19.88 -0.27
CA VAL A 634 -22.59 19.09 -0.69
C VAL A 634 -22.07 19.51 -2.06
N ALA A 635 -20.77 19.37 -2.27
CA ALA A 635 -20.14 19.45 -3.60
C ALA A 635 -19.22 18.25 -3.79
N VAL A 636 -19.31 17.61 -4.95
CA VAL A 636 -18.52 16.43 -5.32
C VAL A 636 -17.72 16.74 -6.56
N VAL A 637 -16.41 16.56 -6.50
CA VAL A 637 -15.52 16.78 -7.65
C VAL A 637 -14.65 15.54 -7.88
N MET A 638 -14.40 15.25 -9.14
CA MET A 638 -13.50 14.19 -9.60
C MET A 638 -12.21 14.79 -10.16
N LEU A 639 -11.09 14.23 -9.73
CA LEU A 639 -9.73 14.54 -10.18
C LEU A 639 -8.98 13.25 -10.54
N GLY A 640 -7.84 13.39 -11.22
CA GLY A 640 -6.92 12.27 -11.38
C GLY A 640 -5.94 12.17 -10.23
N GLN A 641 -5.78 10.99 -9.64
CA GLN A 641 -4.81 10.67 -8.59
C GLN A 641 -3.37 10.82 -9.08
N GLU A 642 -2.47 11.40 -8.29
CA GLU A 642 -1.05 11.54 -8.63
C GLU A 642 -0.12 11.11 -7.49
N GLY A 643 0.75 10.13 -7.75
CA GLY A 643 1.76 9.68 -6.79
C GLY A 643 2.91 10.67 -6.57
N TYR A 644 3.25 11.47 -7.60
CA TYR A 644 4.33 12.45 -7.63
C TYR A 644 3.80 13.85 -8.00
N PRO A 645 3.02 14.50 -7.11
CA PRO A 645 2.41 15.78 -7.42
C PRO A 645 3.44 16.91 -7.43
N ALA A 646 3.09 18.02 -8.09
CA ALA A 646 3.87 19.25 -8.00
C ALA A 646 3.89 19.79 -6.55
N ALA A 647 4.90 20.59 -6.21
CA ALA A 647 5.00 21.21 -4.89
C ALA A 647 3.73 22.03 -4.58
N GLY A 648 3.19 21.87 -3.36
CA GLY A 648 1.95 22.52 -2.92
C GLY A 648 0.66 21.91 -3.47
N VAL A 649 0.73 20.90 -4.34
CA VAL A 649 -0.43 20.17 -4.88
C VAL A 649 -0.61 18.86 -4.12
N TRP A 650 -1.82 18.62 -3.59
CA TRP A 650 -2.12 17.38 -2.90
C TRP A 650 -2.49 16.27 -3.89
N ARG A 651 -1.57 15.35 -4.16
CA ARG A 651 -1.72 14.07 -4.90
C ARG A 651 -2.77 14.07 -6.02
N VAL A 652 -2.90 15.17 -6.77
CA VAL A 652 -3.79 15.30 -7.92
C VAL A 652 -2.98 15.69 -9.16
N ARG A 653 -3.38 15.13 -10.29
CA ARG A 653 -2.67 15.18 -11.56
C ARG A 653 -2.87 16.52 -12.24
N ASP A 654 -1.77 17.08 -12.74
CA ASP A 654 -1.79 18.32 -13.52
C ASP A 654 -2.54 18.18 -14.86
N VAL A 655 -3.10 19.31 -15.29
CA VAL A 655 -3.71 19.50 -16.60
C VAL A 655 -2.83 20.41 -17.45
N ASN A 656 -2.07 19.81 -18.36
CA ASN A 656 -1.17 20.52 -19.26
C ASN A 656 -1.95 21.13 -20.44
N PRO A 657 -1.38 22.08 -21.19
CA PRO A 657 -1.99 22.55 -22.44
C PRO A 657 -2.18 21.46 -23.49
N ILE A 658 -1.31 20.44 -23.49
CA ILE A 658 -1.35 19.28 -24.39
C ILE A 658 -1.28 18.04 -23.52
N ALA A 659 -2.15 17.06 -23.78
CA ALA A 659 -2.13 15.79 -23.06
C ALA A 659 -0.82 15.04 -23.30
N GLU A 660 -0.33 14.41 -22.25
CA GLU A 660 0.84 13.53 -22.29
C GLU A 660 0.42 12.12 -21.88
N GLN A 661 1.38 11.20 -21.79
CA GLN A 661 1.08 9.83 -21.37
C GLN A 661 0.39 9.78 -19.99
N TRP A 662 0.88 10.57 -19.04
CA TRP A 662 0.45 10.54 -17.63
C TRP A 662 -0.14 11.86 -17.12
N ARG A 663 -0.39 12.83 -18.02
CA ARG A 663 -0.92 14.17 -17.67
C ARG A 663 -2.11 14.50 -18.56
N PHE A 664 -3.14 15.12 -17.97
CA PHE A 664 -4.29 15.61 -18.74
C PHE A 664 -3.84 16.72 -19.69
N GLY A 665 -4.64 16.97 -20.72
CA GLY A 665 -4.45 18.05 -21.69
C GLY A 665 -5.56 19.10 -21.64
N GLY A 666 -5.41 20.19 -22.38
CA GLY A 666 -6.45 21.22 -22.53
C GLY A 666 -6.47 22.30 -21.45
N GLY A 667 -5.49 22.30 -20.55
CA GLY A 667 -5.28 23.34 -19.52
C GLY A 667 -4.71 24.64 -20.08
N THR A 668 -4.72 25.67 -19.24
CA THR A 668 -4.16 27.00 -19.53
C THR A 668 -2.81 27.18 -18.83
N LEU A 669 -2.06 28.22 -19.19
CA LEU A 669 -0.75 28.52 -18.59
C LEU A 669 -0.84 29.43 -17.36
N ASP A 670 -2.04 29.82 -16.95
CA ASP A 670 -2.27 30.54 -15.70
C ASP A 670 -2.18 29.60 -14.50
N VAL A 671 -1.81 30.18 -13.35
CA VAL A 671 -1.55 29.40 -12.13
C VAL A 671 -2.85 28.96 -11.44
N ASN A 672 -3.98 29.60 -11.78
CA ASN A 672 -5.27 29.45 -11.12
C ASN A 672 -6.32 28.68 -11.92
N HIS A 673 -5.94 27.99 -12.99
CA HIS A 673 -6.84 27.01 -13.62
C HIS A 673 -7.01 25.78 -12.75
N THR A 674 -8.22 25.23 -12.76
CA THR A 674 -8.59 24.06 -11.97
C THR A 674 -7.90 22.77 -12.44
N ARG A 675 -7.80 21.77 -11.55
CA ARG A 675 -7.46 20.38 -11.92
C ARG A 675 -8.68 19.46 -11.91
N ILE A 676 -9.87 20.02 -11.67
CA ILE A 676 -11.12 19.27 -11.63
C ILE A 676 -11.47 18.82 -13.04
N ILE A 677 -11.64 17.51 -13.20
CA ILE A 677 -11.98 16.87 -14.46
C ILE A 677 -13.50 16.81 -14.64
N ASP A 678 -14.21 16.64 -13.53
CA ASP A 678 -15.65 16.58 -13.47
C ASP A 678 -16.15 17.12 -12.11
N PHE A 679 -17.25 17.86 -12.13
CA PHE A 679 -17.97 18.40 -10.99
C PHE A 679 -19.45 18.02 -11.09
N LEU A 680 -19.90 17.21 -10.11
CA LEU A 680 -21.26 16.72 -10.06
C LEU A 680 -22.28 17.86 -9.97
N TRP A 681 -23.04 18.06 -11.04
CA TRP A 681 -24.05 19.09 -11.15
C TRP A 681 -25.26 18.65 -11.99
N PRO A 682 -26.43 18.41 -11.35
CA PRO A 682 -27.60 17.91 -12.06
C PRO A 682 -28.08 18.83 -13.18
N ALA A 683 -28.37 18.26 -14.35
CA ALA A 683 -28.78 19.00 -15.55
C ALA A 683 -30.04 19.86 -15.39
N ASP A 684 -30.87 19.57 -14.38
CA ASP A 684 -32.09 20.31 -14.06
C ASP A 684 -31.85 21.48 -13.07
N MET A 685 -30.65 21.59 -12.50
CA MET A 685 -30.23 22.73 -11.70
C MET A 685 -29.68 23.89 -12.56
N PRO A 686 -29.78 25.15 -12.11
CA PRO A 686 -29.29 26.29 -12.89
C PRO A 686 -27.77 26.29 -13.07
N GLY A 687 -27.32 26.53 -14.30
CA GLY A 687 -25.89 26.58 -14.65
C GLY A 687 -25.40 25.28 -15.30
N ASN A 688 -24.09 25.15 -15.48
CA ASN A 688 -23.44 23.93 -15.94
C ASN A 688 -21.96 23.93 -15.52
N GLN A 689 -21.34 22.75 -15.53
CA GLN A 689 -19.95 22.56 -15.16
C GLN A 689 -19.00 23.49 -15.90
N GLU A 690 -19.11 23.59 -17.24
CA GLU A 690 -18.13 24.35 -18.02
C GLU A 690 -18.13 25.84 -17.65
N ALA A 691 -19.30 26.40 -17.33
CA ALA A 691 -19.39 27.78 -16.87
C ALA A 691 -18.77 27.96 -15.48
N PHE A 692 -18.98 27.01 -14.56
CA PHE A 692 -18.44 27.08 -13.20
C PHE A 692 -16.92 26.94 -13.18
N LEU A 693 -16.38 25.95 -13.91
CA LEU A 693 -14.95 25.68 -13.99
C LEU A 693 -14.18 26.66 -14.89
N GLY A 694 -14.84 27.27 -15.88
CA GLY A 694 -14.21 28.16 -16.85
C GLY A 694 -14.27 29.66 -16.55
N SER A 695 -15.04 30.09 -15.54
CA SER A 695 -15.31 31.52 -15.30
C SER A 695 -14.47 32.11 -14.16
N TYR A 696 -13.25 32.57 -14.48
CA TYR A 696 -12.36 33.27 -13.54
C TYR A 696 -11.44 34.26 -14.28
N ALA A 697 -10.77 35.14 -13.53
CA ALA A 697 -9.74 36.02 -14.09
C ALA A 697 -8.39 35.31 -14.10
N THR A 698 -7.73 35.24 -15.25
CA THR A 698 -6.44 34.54 -15.37
C THR A 698 -5.36 35.25 -14.54
N SER A 699 -4.53 34.49 -13.82
CA SER A 699 -3.46 35.01 -12.97
C SER A 699 -2.11 34.37 -13.24
N GLN A 700 -1.04 35.10 -12.91
CA GLN A 700 0.36 34.67 -12.91
C GLN A 700 1.05 35.07 -11.60
N GLU A 701 0.28 35.56 -10.63
CA GLU A 701 0.80 35.91 -9.30
C GLU A 701 1.16 34.63 -8.53
N ASP A 702 1.84 34.79 -7.39
CA ASP A 702 2.10 33.68 -6.49
C ASP A 702 0.77 33.05 -6.05
N ILE A 703 0.62 31.74 -6.17
CA ILE A 703 -0.65 31.05 -5.89
C ILE A 703 -1.06 31.22 -4.43
N ASP A 704 -0.08 31.30 -3.52
CA ASP A 704 -0.30 31.50 -2.08
C ASP A 704 -0.81 32.92 -1.76
N SER A 705 -0.79 33.83 -2.73
CA SER A 705 -1.33 35.18 -2.60
C SER A 705 -2.78 35.34 -3.11
N LEU A 706 -3.30 34.32 -3.79
CA LEU A 706 -4.64 34.35 -4.38
C LEU A 706 -5.72 34.00 -3.34
N GLY A 707 -6.85 34.69 -3.42
CA GLY A 707 -8.02 34.44 -2.58
C GLY A 707 -9.10 33.61 -3.29
N PRO A 708 -10.18 33.24 -2.59
CA PRO A 708 -11.28 32.45 -3.16
C PRO A 708 -11.82 33.00 -4.47
N ASP A 709 -11.98 34.32 -4.60
CA ASP A 709 -12.61 34.97 -5.75
C ASP A 709 -11.69 35.02 -7.01
N ASP A 710 -10.43 34.60 -6.87
CA ASP A 710 -9.48 34.50 -7.98
C ASP A 710 -9.56 33.16 -8.71
N PHE A 711 -10.31 32.19 -8.18
CA PHE A 711 -10.46 30.84 -8.74
C PHE A 711 -11.85 30.60 -9.35
N PRO A 712 -12.05 29.55 -10.16
CA PRO A 712 -13.36 29.02 -10.52
C PRO A 712 -14.28 28.85 -9.30
N GLN A 713 -15.57 29.13 -9.46
CA GLN A 713 -16.56 29.18 -8.37
C GLN A 713 -17.60 28.06 -8.51
N LEU A 714 -17.66 27.17 -7.52
CA LEU A 714 -18.56 26.01 -7.49
C LEU A 714 -19.74 26.23 -6.53
N PRO A 715 -20.99 26.07 -6.99
CA PRO A 715 -22.13 25.98 -6.08
C PRO A 715 -22.15 24.63 -5.33
N MET A 716 -23.04 24.50 -4.33
CA MET A 716 -23.29 23.23 -3.64
C MET A 716 -24.76 22.80 -3.78
N ILE A 717 -25.01 21.49 -3.70
CA ILE A 717 -26.32 20.84 -3.78
C ILE A 717 -26.90 20.70 -2.38
N PRO A 718 -28.04 21.33 -2.05
CA PRO A 718 -28.71 21.13 -0.76
C PRO A 718 -29.33 19.73 -0.67
N LEU A 719 -29.04 18.98 0.40
CA LEU A 719 -29.54 17.61 0.58
C LEU A 719 -31.07 17.57 0.77
N GLY A 720 -31.66 18.49 1.53
CA GLY A 720 -33.11 18.52 1.79
C GLY A 720 -34.00 19.07 0.65
N SER A 721 -33.52 19.09 -0.59
CA SER A 721 -34.27 19.62 -1.73
C SER A 721 -35.17 18.59 -2.42
N GLY A 722 -35.17 17.33 -1.98
CA GLY A 722 -36.00 16.24 -2.50
C GLY A 722 -37.42 16.19 -1.91
N GLY A 723 -38.40 16.74 -2.63
CA GLY A 723 -39.84 16.59 -2.37
C GLY A 723 -40.71 16.78 -3.61
#